data_AF-A6EUX3-F1
#
_entry.id   AF-A6EUX3-F1
#
_cell.length_a   1.000
_cell.length_b   1.000
_cell.length_c   1.000
_cell.angle_alpha   90.00
_cell.angle_beta   90.00
_cell.angle_gamma   90.00
#
_symmetry.space_group_name_H-M   'P 1'
#
loop_
_entity.id
_entity.type
_entity.pdbx_description
1 polymer ?
#
loop_
_entity_poly.entity_id
_entity_poly.type
_entity_poly.pdbx_seq_one_letter_code
_entity_poly.pdbx_strand_id
1 'polypeptide(L)'
;MFKKTLISLAVASSVGLTGCFDSAGSGSSNANPDYKISNPNFDGKTWPLFNPVTGDLPIPNDLIFRSDNPATTISEADGSFSVADSSPPVTTALNQLSGASTVAPPVVQFNGRIDADSVDSRAFIFADPTDPTSLIPNPNQNVFLIELQYAGGDPVRGLGAGESPTIPLAITAQVAAGAAPQDLSGRDQAQAGAYLGGLAQSPDYVAEVVTLDGDSAIRINPTKPLNPFKRYLVVVTKEVLDVNGDPIISSPLYTDVSDPNAVLGNPTALAPVRRIVDGFWEKVAASFFGVPNQARPGNTLTEDDIAVSYSFTTSNDQRVLQYIADPKAFFKETILGSVRFGAVSDARESGESDFFALNTIGNNAVAAADATADGQADALVGAFTMANLLPTPTDQSSTASFGAPQDVTQVSAVASQFVDFGQVNLVQGTIDLPYYLGVPTGSSDAEGSVINTQSWTANAALAAAAGDQLGVSLAQSDPTVSQVVNYRFPFPAETQEVTVPIMVFYPAGYDGSTPLETVMYMHGITTDRSAALTFGSALAHNSQVAVVVIDQPLHGVTPFSTTEQEGLAEQLLTSGQEGGLPASLAPSEANIDAVIAGQIAIGFTVGALSVDAATANTIVTAVVGGGSTEDFGAPAAQAPLLDAAIRSLRSFENTVANAGSTVPGIAKTENERHFDFTANAANMPTAMTATSGESGSLFINLTNFTNSRDKNRQAIVDLLNVRASLGGLDFDGTAGADLDASSVYFTGHSLGTIVGAPFVAVANESSNPDDDIVAAQLLTPGAGIVRLLENSPAFAPQILGGLQAAAGLEQGDANLETFFNVFQAALDSADPINFAASLNASGSPVLLSQVNGDQVIPNDPLANPLGQAFDAYLSGTEPFAELLGATAVTGSGTPIPLDNAAITRYLAGTHGTPVLPQGGELDVRVFTEMVTQTATVIGAMGTAVIPDAGADPDITEIVQQD
;
A
#
# COMPACT_ATOMS: atom_id res chain seq x y z
N MET A 1 -42.61 1.44 33.57
CA MET A 1 -42.82 2.79 33.01
C MET A 1 -42.31 3.83 34.00
N PHE A 2 -41.00 4.07 34.06
CA PHE A 2 -40.36 5.14 34.84
C PHE A 2 -39.07 5.59 34.16
N LYS A 3 -39.14 6.80 33.57
CA LYS A 3 -38.15 7.91 33.47
C LYS A 3 -36.67 7.52 33.27
N LYS A 4 -36.08 7.63 32.07
CA LYS A 4 -35.61 8.84 31.32
C LYS A 4 -34.69 9.82 32.09
N THR A 5 -33.52 10.03 31.47
CA THR A 5 -32.71 11.27 31.33
C THR A 5 -31.63 11.59 32.37
N LEU A 6 -30.36 11.55 31.93
CA LEU A 6 -29.41 12.68 31.72
C LEU A 6 -27.96 12.14 31.77
N ILE A 7 -27.04 12.79 31.04
CA ILE A 7 -25.54 12.68 31.07
C ILE A 7 -24.94 12.11 29.77
N SER A 8 -24.37 13.00 28.93
CA SER A 8 -23.33 12.70 27.92
C SER A 8 -22.74 14.02 27.39
N LEU A 9 -21.89 14.69 28.18
CA LEU A 9 -21.16 15.88 27.74
C LEU A 9 -19.70 15.88 28.23
N ALA A 10 -19.08 14.72 28.48
CA ALA A 10 -17.73 14.69 29.08
C ALA A 10 -16.75 13.61 28.59
N VAL A 11 -17.09 12.76 27.60
CA VAL A 11 -16.09 11.82 27.04
C VAL A 11 -15.64 12.26 25.66
N ALA A 12 -16.54 12.75 24.81
CA ALA A 12 -16.15 13.43 23.56
C ALA A 12 -15.55 14.84 23.80
N SER A 13 -15.64 15.38 25.02
CA SER A 13 -15.17 16.72 25.40
C SER A 13 -14.05 16.72 26.44
N SER A 14 -13.59 15.56 26.95
CA SER A 14 -12.43 15.52 27.85
C SER A 14 -11.08 15.56 27.12
N VAL A 15 -11.06 15.41 25.79
CA VAL A 15 -9.87 15.73 24.94
C VAL A 15 -9.90 17.20 24.48
N GLY A 16 -10.85 18.00 24.95
CA GLY A 16 -11.03 19.41 24.56
C GLY A 16 -11.01 20.37 25.75
N LEU A 17 -9.84 20.65 26.33
CA LEU A 17 -9.65 21.83 27.19
C LEU A 17 -8.18 22.25 27.39
N THR A 18 -7.46 22.55 26.31
CA THR A 18 -6.33 23.50 26.37
C THR A 18 -6.84 24.90 26.01
N GLY A 19 -7.17 25.71 27.03
CA GLY A 19 -7.38 27.15 26.84
C GLY A 19 -8.61 27.74 27.53
N CYS A 20 -8.59 27.88 28.86
CA CYS A 20 -9.27 28.99 29.53
C CYS A 20 -8.72 29.24 30.95
N PHE A 21 -7.52 29.80 31.03
CA PHE A 21 -7.10 30.66 32.15
C PHE A 21 -6.29 31.83 31.61
N ASP A 22 -6.92 32.68 30.81
CA ASP A 22 -6.41 34.03 30.53
C ASP A 22 -7.28 35.03 31.29
N SER A 23 -7.01 35.15 32.60
CA SER A 23 -7.45 36.26 33.43
C SER A 23 -6.57 36.44 34.67
N ALA A 24 -5.28 36.70 34.48
CA ALA A 24 -4.49 37.39 35.49
C ALA A 24 -3.43 38.27 34.81
N GLY A 25 -3.59 39.58 34.98
CA GLY A 25 -2.75 40.58 34.35
C GLY A 25 -1.27 40.47 34.71
N SER A 26 -0.47 41.14 33.88
CA SER A 26 0.95 41.42 34.06
C SER A 26 1.36 41.64 35.53
N GLY A 27 2.24 40.76 36.02
CA GLY A 27 3.09 41.00 37.19
C GLY A 27 2.63 40.35 38.48
N SER A 28 3.05 39.11 38.72
CA SER A 28 3.75 38.71 39.96
C SER A 28 4.11 37.24 39.90
N SER A 29 5.38 36.96 40.19
CA SER A 29 5.92 35.63 40.41
C SER A 29 5.21 34.97 41.60
N ASN A 30 4.24 34.10 41.33
CA ASN A 30 3.82 33.10 42.30
C ASN A 30 4.52 31.80 41.93
N ALA A 31 5.58 31.50 42.69
CA ALA A 31 6.22 30.20 42.70
C ALA A 31 5.15 29.11 42.83
N ASN A 32 5.09 28.22 41.85
CA ASN A 32 4.28 27.01 41.93
C ASN A 32 4.80 26.22 43.15
N PRO A 33 4.04 26.05 44.24
CA PRO A 33 4.48 25.21 45.32
C PRO A 33 4.55 23.78 44.79
N ASP A 34 5.75 23.22 44.73
CA ASP A 34 6.01 21.81 44.46
C ASP A 34 5.44 21.00 45.64
N TYR A 35 4.15 20.72 45.60
CA TYR A 35 3.50 19.84 46.56
C TYR A 35 4.00 18.42 46.33
N LYS A 36 5.05 18.03 47.06
CA LYS A 36 5.49 16.63 47.15
C LYS A 36 4.46 15.81 47.93
N ILE A 37 3.33 15.50 47.30
CA ILE A 37 2.43 14.46 47.76
C ILE A 37 3.12 13.14 47.46
N SER A 38 3.85 12.61 48.46
CA SER A 38 4.36 11.25 48.44
C SER A 38 3.17 10.32 48.66
N ASN A 39 2.87 9.48 47.66
CA ASN A 39 1.90 8.40 47.81
C ASN A 39 2.68 7.08 47.82
N PRO A 40 2.84 6.42 48.99
CA PRO A 40 3.66 5.21 49.10
C PRO A 40 3.16 4.05 48.23
N ASN A 41 1.93 4.11 47.71
CA ASN A 41 1.40 3.12 46.77
C ASN A 41 1.95 3.27 45.34
N PHE A 42 2.50 4.44 44.98
CA PHE A 42 2.98 4.75 43.62
C PHE A 42 4.42 5.29 43.63
N ASP A 43 4.92 5.81 44.74
CA ASP A 43 6.29 6.34 44.82
C ASP A 43 7.33 5.27 44.48
N GLY A 44 8.09 5.49 43.41
CA GLY A 44 9.14 4.58 42.96
C GLY A 44 8.64 3.30 42.27
N LYS A 45 7.38 3.26 41.84
CA LYS A 45 6.79 2.12 41.12
C LYS A 45 6.65 2.41 39.62
N THR A 46 6.63 1.34 38.83
CA THR A 46 6.46 1.37 37.38
C THR A 46 5.06 0.89 37.00
N TRP A 47 4.41 1.57 36.06
CA TRP A 47 3.08 1.26 35.54
C TRP A 47 2.93 1.67 34.07
N PRO A 48 2.03 1.01 33.32
CA PRO A 48 1.65 1.43 31.98
C PRO A 48 0.86 2.74 32.02
N LEU A 49 1.10 3.61 31.03
CA LEU A 49 0.41 4.89 30.89
C LEU A 49 -1.05 4.65 30.48
N PHE A 50 -1.96 5.18 31.30
CA PHE A 50 -3.39 5.19 31.03
C PHE A 50 -4.03 6.36 31.75
N ASN A 51 -4.35 7.41 31.01
CA ASN A 51 -5.01 8.61 31.51
C ASN A 51 -5.97 9.21 30.47
N PRO A 52 -7.26 8.81 30.49
CA PRO A 52 -8.25 9.34 29.56
C PRO A 52 -8.61 10.82 29.80
N VAL A 53 -8.17 11.43 30.90
CA VAL A 53 -8.44 12.85 31.21
C VAL A 53 -7.43 13.76 30.53
N THR A 54 -6.16 13.34 30.43
CA THR A 54 -5.09 14.09 29.74
C THR A 54 -4.92 13.64 28.30
N GLY A 55 -5.47 12.48 27.92
CA GLY A 55 -5.30 11.90 26.60
C GLY A 55 -4.10 10.97 26.48
N ASP A 56 -3.40 10.67 27.59
CA ASP A 56 -2.29 9.71 27.63
C ASP A 56 -2.84 8.28 27.58
N LEU A 57 -3.35 7.90 26.41
CA LEU A 57 -3.89 6.59 26.11
C LEU A 57 -3.04 5.94 25.01
N PRO A 58 -2.88 4.61 25.02
CA PRO A 58 -2.37 3.89 23.86
C PRO A 58 -3.15 4.27 22.59
N ILE A 59 -2.44 4.53 21.49
CA ILE A 59 -3.04 4.79 20.17
C ILE A 59 -2.67 3.61 19.26
N PRO A 60 -3.63 2.99 18.56
CA PRO A 60 -5.08 3.27 18.56
C PRO A 60 -5.82 2.68 19.77
N ASN A 61 -7.01 3.21 20.08
CA ASN A 61 -7.93 2.66 21.09
C ASN A 61 -9.39 2.90 20.71
N ASP A 62 -10.33 2.11 21.23
CA ASP A 62 -11.76 2.24 20.90
C ASP A 62 -12.44 3.42 21.62
N LEU A 63 -11.79 4.05 22.61
CA LEU A 63 -12.38 5.21 23.32
C LEU A 63 -12.42 6.47 22.43
N ILE A 64 -11.67 6.47 21.33
CA ILE A 64 -11.59 7.61 20.39
C ILE A 64 -12.52 7.46 19.17
N PHE A 65 -13.39 6.44 19.11
CA PHE A 65 -14.44 6.40 18.08
C PHE A 65 -15.40 7.58 18.20
N ARG A 66 -15.85 8.10 17.05
CA ARG A 66 -16.86 9.16 16.99
C ARG A 66 -18.15 8.67 17.66
N SER A 67 -18.88 9.62 18.25
CA SER A 67 -20.21 9.42 18.83
C SER A 67 -21.18 10.49 18.30
N ASP A 68 -22.07 10.15 17.35
CA ASP A 68 -23.06 11.07 16.76
C ASP A 68 -24.47 11.07 17.40
N ASN A 69 -24.79 10.14 18.31
CA ASN A 69 -26.05 10.09 19.05
C ASN A 69 -25.83 10.28 20.57
N PRO A 70 -26.20 11.44 21.15
CA PRO A 70 -26.00 11.72 22.57
C PRO A 70 -26.88 10.87 23.52
N ALA A 71 -27.85 10.12 22.99
CA ALA A 71 -28.78 9.26 23.75
C ALA A 71 -28.47 7.75 23.62
N THR A 72 -27.50 7.37 22.81
CA THR A 72 -27.05 5.99 22.58
C THR A 72 -25.65 5.81 23.17
N THR A 73 -25.33 4.59 23.63
CA THR A 73 -24.12 4.33 24.43
C THR A 73 -22.82 4.41 23.64
N ILE A 74 -22.85 4.24 22.32
CA ILE A 74 -21.81 4.57 21.34
C ILE A 74 -22.55 4.86 20.03
N SER A 75 -22.04 5.76 19.20
CA SER A 75 -22.67 6.07 17.91
C SER A 75 -21.59 6.27 16.85
N GLU A 76 -21.25 5.17 16.20
CA GLU A 76 -20.12 5.01 15.29
C GLU A 76 -20.58 5.18 13.83
N ALA A 77 -21.41 6.19 13.52
CA ALA A 77 -22.22 6.18 12.29
C ALA A 77 -21.45 5.96 10.97
N ASP A 78 -20.23 6.47 10.81
CA ASP A 78 -19.31 6.13 9.71
C ASP A 78 -18.12 5.25 10.14
N GLY A 79 -18.06 4.86 11.40
CA GLY A 79 -16.97 4.06 11.96
C GLY A 79 -15.65 4.83 12.13
N SER A 80 -15.62 6.16 11.99
CA SER A 80 -14.37 6.91 12.11
C SER A 80 -14.00 7.30 13.54
N PHE A 81 -12.72 7.59 13.78
CA PHE A 81 -12.31 8.22 15.04
C PHE A 81 -12.71 9.71 15.12
N SER A 82 -12.64 10.26 16.33
CA SER A 82 -12.90 11.65 16.66
C SER A 82 -12.01 12.10 17.83
N VAL A 83 -10.94 12.81 17.52
CA VAL A 83 -10.01 13.43 18.48
C VAL A 83 -9.87 14.93 18.21
N ALA A 84 -9.45 15.70 19.22
CA ALA A 84 -9.09 17.09 19.01
C ALA A 84 -7.89 17.18 18.06
N ASP A 85 -7.96 18.07 17.08
CA ASP A 85 -6.87 18.22 16.11
C ASP A 85 -5.77 19.13 16.66
N SER A 86 -4.94 18.58 17.55
CA SER A 86 -3.90 19.32 18.30
C SER A 86 -2.48 19.03 17.84
N SER A 87 -2.25 17.97 17.06
CA SER A 87 -0.94 17.57 16.55
C SER A 87 -1.01 17.11 15.08
N PRO A 88 -1.38 17.98 14.14
CA PRO A 88 -1.32 17.67 12.71
C PRO A 88 0.10 17.25 12.28
N PRO A 89 0.24 16.32 11.33
CA PRO A 89 -0.84 15.67 10.57
C PRO A 89 -1.47 14.46 11.27
N VAL A 90 -0.94 14.02 12.42
CA VAL A 90 -1.34 12.78 13.10
C VAL A 90 -2.80 12.83 13.54
N THR A 91 -3.20 13.86 14.29
CA THR A 91 -4.59 13.99 14.78
C THR A 91 -5.59 14.25 13.66
N THR A 92 -5.17 14.97 12.61
CA THR A 92 -5.98 15.18 11.40
C THR A 92 -6.24 13.85 10.69
N ALA A 93 -5.21 13.01 10.53
CA ALA A 93 -5.33 11.71 9.91
C ALA A 93 -6.19 10.75 10.73
N LEU A 94 -6.00 10.68 12.05
CA LEU A 94 -6.82 9.86 12.95
C LEU A 94 -8.32 10.11 12.73
N ASN A 95 -8.73 11.38 12.61
CA ASN A 95 -10.12 11.78 12.34
C ASN A 95 -10.69 11.31 10.99
N GLN A 96 -9.85 10.75 10.12
CA GLN A 96 -10.19 10.22 8.80
C GLN A 96 -10.00 8.69 8.69
N LEU A 97 -9.65 8.01 9.79
CA LEU A 97 -9.51 6.55 9.82
C LEU A 97 -10.77 5.91 10.38
N SER A 98 -11.16 4.77 9.80
CA SER A 98 -12.33 3.98 10.23
C SER A 98 -11.99 2.81 11.17
N GLY A 99 -10.76 2.82 11.71
CA GLY A 99 -10.24 1.81 12.61
C GLY A 99 -8.71 1.88 12.72
N ALA A 100 -8.17 0.99 13.53
CA ALA A 100 -6.76 0.76 13.69
C ALA A 100 -6.13 0.07 12.47
N SER A 101 -4.82 0.20 12.35
CA SER A 101 -4.04 -0.57 11.39
C SER A 101 -4.14 -2.07 11.65
N THR A 102 -4.08 -2.86 10.58
CA THR A 102 -3.91 -4.32 10.65
C THR A 102 -2.45 -4.74 10.81
N VAL A 103 -1.49 -3.84 10.58
CA VAL A 103 -0.06 -4.16 10.58
C VAL A 103 0.77 -3.33 11.56
N ALA A 104 0.34 -2.11 11.89
CA ALA A 104 1.03 -1.28 12.87
C ALA A 104 0.84 -1.83 14.30
N PRO A 105 1.91 -1.92 15.11
CA PRO A 105 1.82 -2.46 16.45
C PRO A 105 1.04 -1.53 17.39
N PRO A 106 0.11 -2.05 18.21
CA PRO A 106 -0.32 -1.34 19.41
C PRO A 106 0.87 -1.22 20.39
N VAL A 107 1.01 -0.02 20.99
CA VAL A 107 2.14 0.32 21.87
C VAL A 107 1.65 0.70 23.26
N VAL A 108 2.18 0.02 24.28
CA VAL A 108 1.92 0.33 25.70
C VAL A 108 3.16 0.99 26.29
N GLN A 109 3.09 2.30 26.53
CA GLN A 109 4.17 3.07 27.16
C GLN A 109 4.11 2.97 28.68
N PHE A 110 5.24 3.16 29.36
CA PHE A 110 5.37 3.09 30.81
C PHE A 110 5.96 4.39 31.38
N ASN A 111 5.75 4.64 32.67
CA ASN A 111 6.38 5.76 33.40
C ASN A 111 7.79 5.42 33.96
N GLY A 112 8.39 4.34 33.46
CA GLY A 112 9.62 3.76 33.99
C GLY A 112 10.10 2.59 33.14
N ARG A 113 11.23 2.00 33.53
CA ARG A 113 11.85 0.90 32.78
C ARG A 113 11.39 -0.48 33.26
N ILE A 114 11.11 -1.38 32.33
CA ILE A 114 10.75 -2.77 32.59
C ILE A 114 11.85 -3.74 32.20
N ASP A 115 11.85 -4.92 32.82
CA ASP A 115 12.72 -6.04 32.47
C ASP A 115 12.16 -6.77 31.24
N ALA A 116 12.89 -6.70 30.12
CA ALA A 116 12.51 -7.33 28.86
C ALA A 116 12.39 -8.85 28.97
N ASP A 117 13.22 -9.50 29.80
CA ASP A 117 13.19 -10.95 29.99
C ASP A 117 11.95 -11.42 30.76
N SER A 118 11.26 -10.48 31.44
CA SER A 118 10.00 -10.77 32.10
C SER A 118 8.80 -10.79 31.16
N VAL A 119 8.90 -10.28 29.93
CA VAL A 119 7.76 -10.16 28.99
C VAL A 119 7.62 -11.40 28.12
N ASP A 120 6.44 -12.04 28.14
CA ASP A 120 6.11 -13.17 27.26
C ASP A 120 4.69 -13.03 26.70
N SER A 121 4.61 -13.06 25.38
CA SER A 121 3.38 -12.91 24.60
C SER A 121 2.85 -14.21 24.00
N ARG A 122 3.65 -15.29 24.03
CA ARG A 122 3.31 -16.55 23.37
C ARG A 122 2.13 -17.20 24.09
N ALA A 123 1.06 -17.50 23.36
CA ALA A 123 -0.11 -18.13 23.95
C ALA A 123 0.09 -19.63 24.25
N PHE A 124 0.92 -20.31 23.45
CA PHE A 124 1.19 -21.74 23.57
C PHE A 124 2.69 -22.00 23.43
N ILE A 125 3.18 -23.05 24.09
CA ILE A 125 4.57 -23.52 24.01
C ILE A 125 4.59 -25.05 24.03
N PHE A 126 5.70 -25.64 23.58
CA PHE A 126 6.00 -27.05 23.85
C PHE A 126 6.70 -27.18 25.20
N ALA A 127 6.11 -27.91 26.14
CA ALA A 127 6.71 -28.15 27.46
C ALA A 127 8.05 -28.90 27.35
N ASP A 128 8.18 -29.75 26.34
CA ASP A 128 9.43 -30.33 25.86
C ASP A 128 9.61 -29.94 24.37
N PRO A 129 10.56 -29.05 24.03
CA PRO A 129 10.80 -28.62 22.66
C PRO A 129 11.12 -29.74 21.66
N THR A 130 11.47 -30.94 22.14
CA THR A 130 11.77 -32.11 21.31
C THR A 130 10.57 -33.02 21.09
N ASP A 131 9.47 -32.80 21.83
CA ASP A 131 8.23 -33.57 21.74
C ASP A 131 7.09 -32.68 21.21
N PRO A 132 6.69 -32.83 19.93
CA PRO A 132 5.60 -32.04 19.34
C PRO A 132 4.23 -32.36 19.95
N THR A 133 4.11 -33.37 20.81
CA THR A 133 2.88 -33.69 21.55
C THR A 133 2.81 -33.01 22.92
N SER A 134 3.88 -32.34 23.35
CA SER A 134 3.98 -31.65 24.64
C SER A 134 3.38 -30.23 24.66
N LEU A 135 2.54 -29.91 23.68
CA LEU A 135 1.91 -28.60 23.53
C LEU A 135 1.03 -28.26 24.74
N ILE A 136 1.27 -27.10 25.35
CA ILE A 136 0.48 -26.57 26.46
C ILE A 136 0.22 -25.07 26.28
N PRO A 137 -0.85 -24.52 26.88
CA PRO A 137 -0.94 -23.08 27.10
C PRO A 137 0.30 -22.59 27.85
N ASN A 138 0.85 -21.43 27.46
CA ASN A 138 2.04 -20.91 28.09
C ASN A 138 1.72 -20.43 29.52
N PRO A 139 2.30 -21.06 30.57
CA PRO A 139 2.04 -20.63 31.93
C PRO A 139 2.70 -19.29 32.25
N ASN A 140 3.61 -18.76 31.44
CA ASN A 140 4.31 -17.50 31.70
C ASN A 140 3.77 -16.31 30.87
N GLN A 141 2.72 -16.52 30.06
CA GLN A 141 2.16 -15.44 29.25
C GLN A 141 1.64 -14.30 30.13
N ASN A 142 2.13 -13.09 29.89
CA ASN A 142 1.76 -11.89 30.66
C ASN A 142 1.45 -10.66 29.80
N VAL A 143 1.63 -10.76 28.48
CA VAL A 143 1.14 -9.81 27.47
C VAL A 143 0.22 -10.54 26.50
N PHE A 144 -0.98 -9.99 26.29
CA PHE A 144 -2.03 -10.63 25.51
C PHE A 144 -2.54 -9.70 24.42
N LEU A 145 -2.75 -10.25 23.22
CA LEU A 145 -3.54 -9.66 22.16
C LEU A 145 -4.68 -10.64 21.82
N ILE A 146 -5.89 -10.29 22.24
CA ILE A 146 -7.04 -11.19 22.20
C ILE A 146 -8.02 -10.71 21.13
N GLU A 147 -8.13 -11.47 20.02
CA GLU A 147 -9.17 -11.23 19.01
C GLU A 147 -10.56 -11.56 19.58
N LEU A 148 -11.52 -10.69 19.32
CA LEU A 148 -12.92 -10.83 19.72
C LEU A 148 -13.82 -10.98 18.49
N GLN A 149 -14.79 -11.89 18.59
CA GLN A 149 -15.80 -12.12 17.55
C GLN A 149 -17.21 -11.87 18.09
N TYR A 150 -17.99 -11.09 17.33
CA TYR A 150 -19.39 -10.81 17.60
C TYR A 150 -20.27 -11.65 16.66
N ALA A 151 -21.31 -12.28 17.20
CA ALA A 151 -22.30 -13.00 16.42
C ALA A 151 -23.04 -12.08 15.45
N GLY A 152 -23.26 -10.80 15.81
CA GLY A 152 -23.82 -9.76 14.94
C GLY A 152 -22.94 -9.41 13.73
N GLY A 153 -21.65 -9.76 13.77
CA GLY A 153 -20.70 -9.56 12.67
C GLY A 153 -20.09 -8.15 12.57
N ASP A 154 -20.62 -7.17 13.30
CA ASP A 154 -20.11 -5.79 13.36
C ASP A 154 -19.58 -5.52 14.78
N PRO A 155 -18.25 -5.49 15.01
CA PRO A 155 -17.68 -5.32 16.35
C PRO A 155 -17.94 -3.92 16.93
N VAL A 156 -18.05 -2.93 16.04
CA VAL A 156 -18.31 -1.52 16.35
C VAL A 156 -19.73 -1.45 16.94
N ARG A 157 -20.75 -1.80 16.14
CA ARG A 157 -22.16 -1.79 16.59
C ARG A 157 -22.49 -2.80 17.69
N GLY A 158 -21.83 -3.97 17.69
CA GLY A 158 -22.10 -5.07 18.63
C GLY A 158 -21.90 -4.64 20.09
N LEU A 159 -20.80 -3.95 20.40
CA LEU A 159 -20.55 -3.45 21.75
C LEU A 159 -21.55 -2.37 22.16
N GLY A 160 -21.88 -1.44 21.26
CA GLY A 160 -22.90 -0.42 21.51
C GLY A 160 -24.28 -1.02 21.82
N ALA A 161 -24.59 -2.17 21.21
CA ALA A 161 -25.81 -2.95 21.48
C ALA A 161 -25.71 -3.83 22.75
N GLY A 162 -24.56 -3.90 23.41
CA GLY A 162 -24.29 -4.74 24.58
C GLY A 162 -24.13 -6.22 24.26
N GLU A 163 -23.81 -6.57 23.02
CA GLU A 163 -23.53 -7.94 22.60
C GLU A 163 -22.25 -8.45 23.27
N SER A 164 -22.31 -9.65 23.85
CA SER A 164 -21.13 -10.30 24.40
C SER A 164 -20.34 -10.98 23.28
N PRO A 165 -19.05 -10.67 23.10
CA PRO A 165 -18.23 -11.36 22.12
C PRO A 165 -17.84 -12.76 22.61
N THR A 166 -17.35 -13.58 21.68
CA THR A 166 -16.58 -14.79 21.96
C THR A 166 -15.10 -14.57 21.66
N ILE A 167 -14.25 -15.47 22.14
CA ILE A 167 -12.80 -15.46 21.91
C ILE A 167 -12.43 -16.68 21.06
N PRO A 168 -12.18 -16.53 19.74
CA PRO A 168 -11.94 -17.65 18.84
C PRO A 168 -10.79 -18.57 19.28
N LEU A 169 -9.69 -18.00 19.79
CA LEU A 169 -8.55 -18.77 20.25
C LEU A 169 -8.88 -19.64 21.49
N ALA A 170 -9.73 -19.15 22.39
CA ALA A 170 -10.16 -19.91 23.56
C ALA A 170 -11.04 -21.11 23.16
N ILE A 171 -11.94 -20.92 22.19
CA ILE A 171 -12.74 -22.02 21.62
C ILE A 171 -11.82 -23.04 20.93
N THR A 172 -10.85 -22.57 20.16
CA THR A 172 -9.85 -23.44 19.51
C THR A 172 -9.10 -24.30 20.56
N ALA A 173 -8.68 -23.68 21.66
CA ALA A 173 -8.03 -24.39 22.78
C ALA A 173 -8.93 -25.44 23.43
N GLN A 174 -10.23 -25.13 23.61
CA GLN A 174 -11.21 -26.08 24.13
C GLN A 174 -11.41 -27.28 23.18
N VAL A 175 -11.45 -27.04 21.87
CA VAL A 175 -11.60 -28.09 20.86
C VAL A 175 -10.37 -28.99 20.82
N ALA A 176 -9.15 -28.42 20.84
CA ALA A 176 -7.92 -29.19 20.94
C ALA A 176 -7.86 -30.08 22.21
N ALA A 177 -8.41 -29.58 23.33
CA ALA A 177 -8.55 -30.33 24.58
C ALA A 177 -9.71 -31.37 24.57
N GLY A 178 -10.49 -31.47 23.50
CA GLY A 178 -11.63 -32.39 23.38
C GLY A 178 -12.88 -31.97 24.18
N ALA A 179 -12.94 -30.71 24.61
CA ALA A 179 -14.08 -30.15 25.36
C ALA A 179 -15.22 -29.65 24.45
N ALA A 180 -14.94 -29.46 23.16
CA ALA A 180 -15.91 -29.09 22.14
C ALA A 180 -15.63 -29.84 20.82
N PRO A 181 -16.64 -30.09 19.98
CA PRO A 181 -16.47 -30.91 18.77
C PRO A 181 -15.73 -30.19 17.64
N GLN A 182 -15.97 -28.89 17.45
CA GLN A 182 -15.37 -28.06 16.40
C GLN A 182 -15.22 -26.61 16.85
N ASP A 183 -14.25 -25.89 16.30
CA ASP A 183 -14.05 -24.47 16.56
C ASP A 183 -14.84 -23.57 15.59
N LEU A 184 -14.68 -22.25 15.71
CA LEU A 184 -15.37 -21.27 14.87
C LEU A 184 -14.89 -21.26 13.41
N SER A 185 -13.75 -21.88 13.13
CA SER A 185 -13.21 -22.12 11.79
C SER A 185 -13.59 -23.50 11.24
N GLY A 186 -14.37 -24.29 11.99
CA GLY A 186 -14.78 -25.65 11.62
C GLY A 186 -13.71 -26.72 11.85
N ARG A 187 -12.59 -26.41 12.51
CA ARG A 187 -11.52 -27.36 12.79
C ARG A 187 -11.96 -28.38 13.83
N ASP A 188 -11.66 -29.64 13.58
CA ASP A 188 -11.80 -30.71 14.57
C ASP A 188 -10.69 -30.67 15.63
N GLN A 189 -10.73 -31.61 16.58
CA GLN A 189 -9.73 -31.68 17.66
C GLN A 189 -8.28 -31.76 17.14
N ALA A 190 -8.01 -32.57 16.11
CA ALA A 190 -6.65 -32.77 15.61
C ALA A 190 -6.16 -31.53 14.85
N GLN A 191 -7.02 -30.95 14.02
CA GLN A 191 -6.74 -29.72 13.28
C GLN A 191 -6.56 -28.51 14.21
N ALA A 192 -7.37 -28.41 15.28
CA ALA A 192 -7.20 -27.40 16.32
C ALA A 192 -5.85 -27.56 17.03
N GLY A 193 -5.49 -28.79 17.43
CA GLY A 193 -4.18 -29.06 18.03
C GLY A 193 -3.00 -28.70 17.12
N ALA A 194 -3.09 -29.03 15.82
CA ALA A 194 -2.07 -28.69 14.84
C ALA A 194 -1.90 -27.17 14.66
N TYR A 195 -3.01 -26.43 14.60
CA TYR A 195 -2.98 -24.97 14.52
C TYR A 195 -2.32 -24.33 15.75
N LEU A 196 -2.68 -24.78 16.96
CA LEU A 196 -2.07 -24.27 18.19
C LEU A 196 -0.58 -24.64 18.28
N GLY A 197 -0.20 -25.81 17.75
CA GLY A 197 1.21 -26.19 17.57
C GLY A 197 1.96 -25.26 16.62
N GLY A 198 1.31 -24.83 15.53
CA GLY A 198 1.82 -23.80 14.63
C GLY A 198 2.06 -22.47 15.35
N LEU A 199 1.09 -22.00 16.14
CA LEU A 199 1.23 -20.76 16.95
C LEU A 199 2.37 -20.82 17.97
N ALA A 200 2.70 -22.03 18.48
CA ALA A 200 3.83 -22.20 19.39
C ALA A 200 5.19 -22.10 18.69
N GLN A 201 5.25 -22.35 17.37
CA GLN A 201 6.47 -22.25 16.55
C GLN A 201 6.63 -20.87 15.92
N SER A 202 5.54 -20.37 15.33
CA SER A 202 5.44 -19.09 14.66
C SER A 202 4.22 -18.33 15.20
N PRO A 203 4.39 -17.55 16.29
CA PRO A 203 3.31 -16.76 16.87
C PRO A 203 2.77 -15.73 15.88
N ASP A 204 1.47 -15.47 15.91
CA ASP A 204 0.80 -14.45 15.08
C ASP A 204 1.18 -13.00 15.48
N TYR A 205 1.76 -12.84 16.67
CA TYR A 205 2.30 -11.58 17.16
C TYR A 205 3.41 -11.83 18.18
N VAL A 206 4.29 -10.86 18.35
CA VAL A 206 5.36 -10.85 19.37
C VAL A 206 5.35 -9.54 20.15
N ALA A 207 5.54 -9.61 21.45
CA ALA A 207 5.73 -8.45 22.30
C ALA A 207 7.21 -8.14 22.47
N GLU A 208 7.60 -6.91 22.12
CA GLU A 208 8.96 -6.41 22.16
C GLU A 208 9.04 -5.25 23.17
N VAL A 209 10.03 -5.29 24.06
CA VAL A 209 10.31 -4.16 24.97
C VAL A 209 11.32 -3.23 24.31
N VAL A 210 10.86 -2.01 24.01
CA VAL A 210 11.70 -0.93 23.46
C VAL A 210 11.87 0.18 24.49
N THR A 211 12.77 1.11 24.21
CA THR A 211 12.90 2.36 24.97
C THR A 211 12.31 3.50 24.14
N LEU A 212 11.35 4.23 24.69
CA LEU A 212 10.77 5.44 24.14
C LEU A 212 10.94 6.59 25.13
N ASP A 213 11.53 7.70 24.70
CA ASP A 213 11.77 8.89 25.53
C ASP A 213 12.52 8.61 26.87
N GLY A 214 13.29 7.52 26.93
CA GLY A 214 14.07 7.08 28.09
C GLY A 214 13.37 6.08 29.03
N ASP A 215 12.06 5.88 28.86
CA ASP A 215 11.27 4.87 29.58
C ASP A 215 10.94 3.68 28.68
N SER A 216 10.40 2.60 29.25
CA SER A 216 10.06 1.41 28.46
C SER A 216 8.71 1.55 27.75
N ALA A 217 8.59 0.87 26.62
CA ALA A 217 7.31 0.57 25.99
C ALA A 217 7.27 -0.89 25.51
N ILE A 218 6.09 -1.49 25.52
CA ILE A 218 5.83 -2.79 24.90
C ILE A 218 5.19 -2.54 23.55
N ARG A 219 5.87 -2.89 22.46
CA ARG A 219 5.32 -2.96 21.09
C ARG A 219 4.80 -4.36 20.86
N ILE A 220 3.53 -4.52 20.53
CA ILE A 220 2.94 -5.83 20.23
C ILE A 220 2.86 -5.95 18.70
N ASN A 221 3.90 -6.50 18.10
CA ASN A 221 4.08 -6.58 16.65
C ASN A 221 3.32 -7.77 16.06
N PRO A 222 2.34 -7.55 15.17
CA PRO A 222 1.80 -8.63 14.33
C PRO A 222 2.90 -9.18 13.43
N THR A 223 2.97 -10.50 13.27
CA THR A 223 3.89 -11.20 12.34
C THR A 223 3.20 -11.55 11.02
N LYS A 224 1.89 -11.31 10.96
CA LYS A 224 1.04 -11.28 9.77
C LYS A 224 -0.03 -10.19 9.99
N PRO A 225 -0.64 -9.63 8.94
CA PRO A 225 -1.75 -8.70 9.12
C PRO A 225 -2.82 -9.28 10.04
N LEU A 226 -3.24 -8.49 11.03
CA LEU A 226 -4.38 -8.79 11.88
C LEU A 226 -5.63 -8.91 11.02
N ASN A 227 -6.57 -9.77 11.43
CA ASN A 227 -7.85 -9.89 10.75
C ASN A 227 -8.54 -8.50 10.72
N PRO A 228 -8.97 -8.01 9.53
CA PRO A 228 -9.65 -6.74 9.41
C PRO A 228 -11.04 -6.82 10.03
N PHE A 229 -11.59 -5.67 10.41
CA PHE A 229 -12.92 -5.57 11.02
C PHE A 229 -13.11 -6.45 12.26
N LYS A 230 -12.09 -6.53 13.11
CA LYS A 230 -12.12 -7.25 14.39
C LYS A 230 -11.76 -6.32 15.54
N ARG A 231 -12.35 -6.55 16.70
CA ARG A 231 -11.90 -5.92 17.94
C ARG A 231 -10.83 -6.79 18.58
N TYR A 232 -9.73 -6.17 18.97
CA TYR A 232 -8.66 -6.79 19.74
C TYR A 232 -8.61 -6.16 21.13
N LEU A 233 -8.42 -6.99 22.15
CA LEU A 233 -8.16 -6.57 23.52
C LEU A 233 -6.68 -6.76 23.83
N VAL A 234 -6.00 -5.68 24.18
CA VAL A 234 -4.64 -5.68 24.71
C VAL A 234 -4.71 -5.80 26.23
N VAL A 235 -3.92 -6.70 26.80
CA VAL A 235 -3.80 -6.87 28.26
C VAL A 235 -2.33 -7.01 28.63
N VAL A 236 -1.89 -6.21 29.60
CA VAL A 236 -0.59 -6.38 30.26
C VAL A 236 -0.85 -6.65 31.74
N THR A 237 -0.24 -7.71 32.27
CA THR A 237 -0.43 -8.11 33.67
C THR A 237 0.70 -7.60 34.57
N LYS A 238 0.44 -7.61 35.87
CA LYS A 238 1.39 -7.25 36.94
C LYS A 238 2.53 -8.28 37.08
N GLU A 239 2.51 -9.37 36.33
CA GLU A 239 3.63 -10.33 36.29
C GLU A 239 4.82 -9.82 35.48
N VAL A 240 4.66 -8.76 34.68
CA VAL A 240 5.78 -8.01 34.11
C VAL A 240 6.55 -7.34 35.25
N LEU A 241 7.88 -7.42 35.20
CA LEU A 241 8.76 -6.88 36.23
C LEU A 241 9.40 -5.58 35.76
N ASP A 242 9.67 -4.68 36.71
CA ASP A 242 10.54 -3.54 36.50
C ASP A 242 12.03 -3.97 36.49
N VAL A 243 12.93 -3.07 36.10
CA VAL A 243 14.38 -3.34 36.11
C VAL A 243 14.99 -3.60 37.50
N ASN A 244 14.23 -3.41 38.58
CA ASN A 244 14.62 -3.75 39.95
C ASN A 244 14.09 -5.14 40.39
N GLY A 245 13.31 -5.82 39.54
CA GLY A 245 12.66 -7.10 39.83
C GLY A 245 11.35 -6.97 40.60
N ASP A 246 10.80 -5.76 40.74
CA ASP A 246 9.49 -5.52 41.35
C ASP A 246 8.37 -5.67 40.29
N PRO A 247 7.23 -6.32 40.62
CA PRO A 247 6.04 -6.30 39.77
C PRO A 247 5.59 -4.89 39.41
N ILE A 248 5.22 -4.67 38.15
CA ILE A 248 4.54 -3.42 37.76
C ILE A 248 3.19 -3.31 38.45
N ILE A 249 2.67 -2.09 38.55
CA ILE A 249 1.34 -1.81 39.09
C ILE A 249 0.43 -1.17 38.03
N SER A 250 -0.85 -1.03 38.35
CA SER A 250 -1.78 -0.25 37.52
C SER A 250 -1.54 1.25 37.72
N SER A 251 -1.82 2.06 36.69
CA SER A 251 -1.78 3.52 36.84
C SER A 251 -2.81 3.98 37.90
N PRO A 252 -2.61 5.14 38.56
CA PRO A 252 -3.57 5.64 39.54
C PRO A 252 -5.00 5.74 39.00
N LEU A 253 -5.17 6.28 37.78
CA LEU A 253 -6.50 6.41 37.18
C LEU A 253 -7.05 5.09 36.70
N TYR A 254 -6.23 4.18 36.18
CA TYR A 254 -6.67 2.84 35.82
C TYR A 254 -7.20 2.09 37.06
N THR A 255 -6.51 2.22 38.20
CA THR A 255 -6.95 1.66 39.50
C THR A 255 -8.33 2.20 39.90
N ASP A 256 -8.57 3.49 39.71
CA ASP A 256 -9.86 4.10 40.02
C ASP A 256 -10.97 3.63 39.07
N VAL A 257 -10.70 3.44 37.77
CA VAL A 257 -11.73 3.02 36.81
C VAL A 257 -11.97 1.52 36.77
N SER A 258 -11.02 0.70 37.22
CA SER A 258 -11.20 -0.76 37.38
C SER A 258 -11.95 -1.13 38.65
N ASP A 259 -11.84 -0.34 39.74
CA ASP A 259 -12.65 -0.59 40.94
C ASP A 259 -14.08 -0.03 40.79
N PRO A 260 -15.13 -0.88 40.75
CA PRO A 260 -16.52 -0.41 40.67
C PRO A 260 -16.94 0.46 41.86
N ASN A 261 -16.26 0.34 43.01
CA ASN A 261 -16.58 1.03 44.26
C ASN A 261 -15.74 2.30 44.49
N ALA A 262 -14.68 2.53 43.72
CA ALA A 262 -13.82 3.71 43.90
C ALA A 262 -14.59 5.02 43.60
N VAL A 263 -14.20 6.11 44.25
CA VAL A 263 -14.77 7.44 43.97
C VAL A 263 -14.02 8.08 42.81
N LEU A 264 -14.71 8.34 41.69
CA LEU A 264 -14.09 8.96 40.52
C LEU A 264 -13.84 10.46 40.75
N GLY A 265 -12.61 10.90 40.50
CA GLY A 265 -12.25 12.33 40.56
C GLY A 265 -12.98 13.20 39.52
N ASN A 266 -13.30 12.64 38.36
CA ASN A 266 -14.14 13.25 37.32
C ASN A 266 -15.21 12.26 36.84
N PRO A 267 -16.34 12.12 37.56
CA PRO A 267 -17.36 11.10 37.26
C PRO A 267 -17.95 11.23 35.86
N THR A 268 -18.06 12.45 35.33
CA THR A 268 -18.67 12.68 34.02
C THR A 268 -17.79 12.10 32.90
N ALA A 269 -16.47 12.28 32.98
CA ALA A 269 -15.52 11.74 32.00
C ALA A 269 -15.18 10.26 32.26
N LEU A 270 -15.06 9.87 33.53
CA LEU A 270 -14.52 8.55 33.89
C LEU A 270 -15.59 7.47 34.08
N ALA A 271 -16.86 7.79 34.31
CA ALA A 271 -17.88 6.74 34.50
C ALA A 271 -18.11 5.87 33.26
N PRO A 272 -18.08 6.41 32.01
CA PRO A 272 -18.14 5.57 30.82
C PRO A 272 -16.88 4.72 30.64
N VAL A 273 -15.70 5.26 30.97
CA VAL A 273 -14.43 4.50 30.94
C VAL A 273 -14.47 3.36 31.97
N ARG A 274 -14.91 3.62 33.21
CA ARG A 274 -15.11 2.56 34.21
C ARG A 274 -16.03 1.47 33.70
N ARG A 275 -17.15 1.83 33.05
CA ARG A 275 -18.10 0.84 32.54
C ARG A 275 -17.48 -0.11 31.53
N ILE A 276 -16.59 0.37 30.66
CA ILE A 276 -15.93 -0.49 29.68
C ILE A 276 -14.75 -1.26 30.29
N VAL A 277 -13.99 -0.66 31.21
CA VAL A 277 -12.89 -1.35 31.92
C VAL A 277 -13.43 -2.49 32.79
N ASP A 278 -14.25 -2.18 33.80
CA ASP A 278 -14.79 -3.15 34.77
C ASP A 278 -15.87 -4.05 34.14
N GLY A 279 -16.69 -3.51 33.23
CA GLY A 279 -17.83 -4.24 32.67
C GLY A 279 -17.51 -5.07 31.42
N PHE A 280 -16.37 -4.83 30.76
CA PHE A 280 -16.06 -5.47 29.50
C PHE A 280 -14.59 -5.93 29.40
N TRP A 281 -13.62 -5.01 29.40
CA TRP A 281 -12.22 -5.34 29.13
C TRP A 281 -11.65 -6.35 30.15
N GLU A 282 -11.78 -6.08 31.45
CA GLU A 282 -11.25 -6.99 32.47
C GLU A 282 -12.02 -8.31 32.53
N LYS A 283 -13.33 -8.30 32.27
CA LYS A 283 -14.15 -9.52 32.23
C LYS A 283 -13.76 -10.43 31.06
N VAL A 284 -13.52 -9.86 29.89
CA VAL A 284 -13.07 -10.61 28.71
C VAL A 284 -11.66 -11.16 28.93
N ALA A 285 -10.75 -10.35 29.50
CA ALA A 285 -9.40 -10.80 29.86
C ALA A 285 -9.45 -11.97 30.86
N ALA A 286 -10.20 -11.84 31.94
CA ALA A 286 -10.37 -12.89 32.95
C ALA A 286 -11.01 -14.17 32.37
N SER A 287 -11.94 -14.03 31.43
CA SER A 287 -12.47 -15.18 30.69
C SER A 287 -11.39 -15.87 29.86
N PHE A 288 -10.50 -15.12 29.20
CA PHE A 288 -9.38 -15.70 28.45
C PHE A 288 -8.35 -16.37 29.35
N PHE A 289 -8.08 -15.83 30.54
CA PHE A 289 -7.14 -16.41 31.52
C PHE A 289 -7.46 -17.86 31.88
N GLY A 290 -8.71 -18.30 31.68
CA GLY A 290 -9.08 -19.72 31.77
C GLY A 290 -8.26 -20.65 30.85
N VAL A 291 -7.63 -20.14 29.78
CA VAL A 291 -6.72 -20.89 28.90
C VAL A 291 -5.34 -21.07 29.54
N PRO A 292 -4.52 -20.01 29.80
CA PRO A 292 -3.21 -20.19 30.43
C PRO A 292 -3.31 -20.78 31.84
N ASN A 293 -4.40 -20.54 32.57
CA ASN A 293 -4.60 -21.11 33.92
C ASN A 293 -4.67 -22.65 33.94
N GLN A 294 -4.92 -23.31 32.81
CA GLN A 294 -4.83 -24.77 32.70
C GLN A 294 -3.41 -25.28 33.01
N ALA A 295 -2.39 -24.48 32.72
CA ALA A 295 -0.99 -24.77 32.99
C ALA A 295 -0.47 -24.12 34.29
N ARG A 296 -1.32 -23.41 35.06
CA ARG A 296 -0.92 -22.63 36.26
C ARG A 296 -1.64 -23.08 37.55
N PRO A 297 -1.48 -24.34 38.00
CA PRO A 297 -2.16 -24.82 39.20
C PRO A 297 -1.66 -24.09 40.45
N GLY A 298 -2.52 -23.31 41.10
CA GLY A 298 -2.22 -22.60 42.35
C GLY A 298 -1.64 -21.19 42.18
N ASN A 299 -1.44 -20.71 40.94
CA ASN A 299 -1.07 -19.32 40.63
C ASN A 299 -1.90 -18.79 39.45
N THR A 300 -3.23 -18.85 39.59
CA THR A 300 -4.17 -18.51 38.52
C THR A 300 -4.23 -17.00 38.32
N LEU A 301 -4.16 -16.55 37.08
CA LEU A 301 -4.42 -15.17 36.68
C LEU A 301 -5.90 -14.82 36.89
N THR A 302 -6.16 -13.63 37.40
CA THR A 302 -7.46 -13.03 37.72
C THR A 302 -7.49 -11.57 37.30
N GLU A 303 -8.64 -10.90 37.46
CA GLU A 303 -8.76 -9.45 37.21
C GLU A 303 -7.76 -8.62 38.04
N ASP A 304 -7.47 -9.06 39.28
CA ASP A 304 -6.52 -8.38 40.17
C ASP A 304 -5.08 -8.37 39.62
N ASP A 305 -4.75 -9.25 38.67
CA ASP A 305 -3.44 -9.35 38.06
C ASP A 305 -3.28 -8.40 36.85
N ILE A 306 -4.33 -7.70 36.41
CA ILE A 306 -4.28 -6.81 35.25
C ILE A 306 -3.62 -5.47 35.64
N ALA A 307 -2.57 -5.07 34.93
CA ALA A 307 -1.94 -3.75 35.08
C ALA A 307 -2.63 -2.71 34.19
N VAL A 308 -2.94 -3.09 32.95
CA VAL A 308 -3.78 -2.31 32.02
C VAL A 308 -4.49 -3.25 31.05
N SER A 309 -5.71 -2.87 30.66
CA SER A 309 -6.39 -3.44 29.50
C SER A 309 -7.05 -2.33 28.68
N TYR A 310 -7.08 -2.49 27.36
CA TYR A 310 -7.81 -1.62 26.44
C TYR A 310 -8.06 -2.36 25.13
N SER A 311 -9.09 -1.94 24.38
CA SER A 311 -9.36 -2.50 23.06
C SER A 311 -9.11 -1.51 21.94
N PHE A 312 -8.83 -2.04 20.75
CA PHE A 312 -8.86 -1.32 19.48
C PHE A 312 -9.55 -2.19 18.42
N THR A 313 -10.12 -1.57 17.40
CA THR A 313 -10.82 -2.26 16.32
C THR A 313 -10.11 -2.01 15.00
N THR A 314 -9.70 -3.06 14.30
CA THR A 314 -9.04 -2.95 13.00
C THR A 314 -10.02 -2.43 11.94
N SER A 315 -9.51 -1.59 11.04
CA SER A 315 -10.25 -1.08 9.90
C SER A 315 -10.61 -2.22 8.92
N ASN A 316 -11.60 -1.98 8.07
CA ASN A 316 -11.89 -2.81 6.90
C ASN A 316 -11.63 -2.06 5.58
N ASP A 317 -10.88 -0.96 5.63
CA ASP A 317 -10.71 -0.04 4.49
C ASP A 317 -9.95 -0.65 3.29
N GLN A 318 -9.31 -1.82 3.46
CA GLN A 318 -8.80 -2.60 2.33
C GLN A 318 -9.91 -2.97 1.31
N ARG A 319 -11.17 -3.06 1.76
CA ARG A 319 -12.34 -3.29 0.89
C ARG A 319 -12.71 -2.10 0.01
N VAL A 320 -12.20 -0.90 0.28
CA VAL A 320 -12.61 0.32 -0.46
C VAL A 320 -12.36 0.16 -1.96
N LEU A 321 -11.17 -0.29 -2.35
CA LEU A 321 -10.83 -0.47 -3.77
C LEU A 321 -11.64 -1.61 -4.40
N GLN A 322 -11.81 -2.73 -3.68
CA GLN A 322 -12.66 -3.85 -4.10
C GLN A 322 -14.10 -3.39 -4.34
N TYR A 323 -14.67 -2.56 -3.46
CA TYR A 323 -16.03 -2.05 -3.61
C TYR A 323 -16.19 -1.01 -4.71
N ILE A 324 -15.13 -0.27 -5.04
CA ILE A 324 -15.12 0.62 -6.21
C ILE A 324 -15.15 -0.22 -7.49
N ALA A 325 -14.32 -1.26 -7.57
CA ALA A 325 -14.25 -2.18 -8.71
C ALA A 325 -15.53 -3.02 -8.87
N ASP A 326 -16.06 -3.56 -7.77
CA ASP A 326 -17.30 -4.34 -7.72
C ASP A 326 -18.29 -3.75 -6.68
N PRO A 327 -19.10 -2.75 -7.05
CA PRO A 327 -20.13 -2.19 -6.17
C PRO A 327 -21.21 -3.18 -5.75
N LYS A 328 -21.42 -4.28 -6.50
CA LYS A 328 -22.40 -5.30 -6.12
C LYS A 328 -22.00 -5.93 -4.79
N ALA A 329 -20.71 -6.21 -4.60
CA ALA A 329 -20.17 -6.71 -3.34
C ALA A 329 -20.52 -5.77 -2.17
N PHE A 330 -20.29 -4.46 -2.33
CA PHE A 330 -20.63 -3.46 -1.30
C PHE A 330 -22.12 -3.50 -0.91
N PHE A 331 -23.02 -3.41 -1.89
CA PHE A 331 -24.46 -3.38 -1.61
C PHE A 331 -24.93 -4.70 -0.99
N LYS A 332 -24.48 -5.84 -1.51
CA LYS A 332 -24.83 -7.16 -0.99
C LYS A 332 -24.33 -7.34 0.44
N GLU A 333 -23.06 -7.05 0.72
CA GLU A 333 -22.49 -7.15 2.07
C GLU A 333 -23.17 -6.19 3.06
N THR A 334 -23.50 -4.98 2.64
CA THR A 334 -24.22 -4.00 3.47
C THR A 334 -25.62 -4.50 3.85
N ILE A 335 -26.36 -5.08 2.90
CA ILE A 335 -27.68 -5.67 3.13
C ILE A 335 -27.56 -6.86 4.08
N LEU A 336 -26.67 -7.82 3.78
CA LEU A 336 -26.51 -9.04 4.57
C LEU A 336 -25.99 -8.76 5.98
N GLY A 337 -25.05 -7.81 6.13
CA GLY A 337 -24.58 -7.35 7.43
C GLY A 337 -25.71 -6.72 8.26
N SER A 338 -26.59 -5.93 7.62
CA SER A 338 -27.76 -5.35 8.29
C SER A 338 -28.78 -6.41 8.71
N VAL A 339 -29.05 -7.40 7.86
CA VAL A 339 -29.93 -8.55 8.17
C VAL A 339 -29.37 -9.35 9.35
N ARG A 340 -28.07 -9.68 9.31
CA ARG A 340 -27.40 -10.42 10.37
C ARG A 340 -27.49 -9.69 11.70
N PHE A 341 -27.10 -8.41 11.72
CA PHE A 341 -27.09 -7.60 12.91
C PHE A 341 -28.50 -7.43 13.50
N GLY A 342 -29.50 -7.20 12.64
CA GLY A 342 -30.90 -7.10 13.05
C GLY A 342 -31.40 -8.38 13.72
N ALA A 343 -31.18 -9.54 13.08
CA ALA A 343 -31.62 -10.83 13.61
C ALA A 343 -30.96 -11.17 14.97
N VAL A 344 -29.66 -10.88 15.12
CA VAL A 344 -28.94 -11.07 16.38
C VAL A 344 -29.45 -10.10 17.45
N SER A 345 -29.70 -8.84 17.08
CA SER A 345 -30.24 -7.83 18.01
C SER A 345 -31.63 -8.24 18.52
N ASP A 346 -32.53 -8.67 17.64
CA ASP A 346 -33.89 -9.12 18.01
C ASP A 346 -33.87 -10.34 18.93
N ALA A 347 -32.97 -11.29 18.68
CA ALA A 347 -32.80 -12.47 19.53
C ALA A 347 -32.30 -12.10 20.93
N ARG A 348 -31.36 -11.15 21.01
CA ARG A 348 -30.87 -10.62 22.28
C ARG A 348 -31.92 -9.87 23.07
N GLU A 349 -32.71 -9.03 22.41
CA GLU A 349 -33.84 -8.34 23.05
C GLU A 349 -34.91 -9.34 23.54
N SER A 350 -34.99 -10.50 22.91
CA SER A 350 -35.84 -11.63 23.33
C SER A 350 -35.23 -12.48 24.46
N GLY A 351 -34.01 -12.17 24.91
CA GLY A 351 -33.34 -12.79 26.05
C GLY A 351 -32.28 -13.85 25.73
N GLU A 352 -31.95 -14.07 24.45
CA GLU A 352 -30.82 -14.95 24.08
C GLU A 352 -29.47 -14.27 24.37
N SER A 353 -28.52 -15.03 24.89
CA SER A 353 -27.20 -14.53 25.27
C SER A 353 -26.05 -15.48 24.92
N ASP A 354 -26.34 -16.72 24.53
CA ASP A 354 -25.33 -17.66 24.08
C ASP A 354 -24.82 -17.29 22.69
N PHE A 355 -23.49 -17.16 22.57
CA PHE A 355 -22.86 -16.77 21.31
C PHE A 355 -23.18 -17.74 20.18
N PHE A 356 -23.16 -19.06 20.41
CA PHE A 356 -23.36 -20.04 19.34
C PHE A 356 -24.81 -20.04 18.83
N ALA A 357 -25.78 -19.86 19.74
CA ALA A 357 -27.18 -19.66 19.39
C ALA A 357 -27.36 -18.39 18.54
N LEU A 358 -26.80 -17.26 18.99
CA LEU A 358 -26.86 -15.99 18.25
C LEU A 358 -26.16 -16.08 16.90
N ASN A 359 -24.98 -16.71 16.84
CA ASN A 359 -24.23 -16.89 15.60
C ASN A 359 -25.01 -17.76 14.60
N THR A 360 -25.67 -18.81 15.09
CA THR A 360 -26.55 -19.66 14.28
C THR A 360 -27.76 -18.89 13.75
N ILE A 361 -28.40 -18.06 14.59
CA ILE A 361 -29.50 -17.19 14.18
C ILE A 361 -29.05 -16.22 13.08
N GLY A 362 -27.92 -15.55 13.28
CA GLY A 362 -27.34 -14.64 12.29
C GLY A 362 -27.02 -15.34 10.97
N ASN A 363 -26.37 -16.51 11.02
CA ASN A 363 -26.05 -17.31 9.83
C ASN A 363 -27.31 -17.74 9.07
N ASN A 364 -28.34 -18.22 9.78
CA ASN A 364 -29.60 -18.63 9.16
C ASN A 364 -30.34 -17.45 8.52
N ALA A 365 -30.30 -16.27 9.14
CA ALA A 365 -30.90 -15.05 8.60
C ALA A 365 -30.19 -14.62 7.30
N VAL A 366 -28.86 -14.63 7.28
CA VAL A 366 -28.06 -14.36 6.07
C VAL A 366 -28.37 -15.36 4.97
N ALA A 367 -28.32 -16.66 5.27
CA ALA A 367 -28.60 -17.71 4.28
C ALA A 367 -30.02 -17.60 3.68
N ALA A 368 -31.01 -17.20 4.48
CA ALA A 368 -32.36 -16.96 4.00
C ALA A 368 -32.50 -15.69 3.14
N ALA A 369 -31.67 -14.68 3.36
CA ALA A 369 -31.69 -13.41 2.66
C ALA A 369 -30.81 -13.36 1.40
N ASP A 370 -29.81 -14.25 1.28
CA ASP A 370 -28.74 -14.18 0.26
C ASP A 370 -29.25 -13.95 -1.16
N ALA A 371 -30.16 -14.80 -1.66
CA ALA A 371 -30.69 -14.66 -3.02
C ALA A 371 -31.50 -13.36 -3.23
N THR A 372 -32.12 -12.82 -2.17
CA THR A 372 -32.85 -11.55 -2.25
C THR A 372 -31.90 -10.37 -2.22
N ALA A 373 -30.88 -10.41 -1.36
CA ALA A 373 -29.84 -9.41 -1.26
C ALA A 373 -29.04 -9.30 -2.57
N ASP A 374 -28.76 -10.43 -3.22
CA ASP A 374 -28.08 -10.49 -4.51
C ASP A 374 -28.87 -9.73 -5.60
N GLY A 375 -30.16 -10.05 -5.76
CA GLY A 375 -31.02 -9.36 -6.73
C GLY A 375 -31.28 -7.89 -6.40
N GLN A 376 -31.28 -7.50 -5.12
CA GLN A 376 -31.35 -6.11 -4.70
C GLN A 376 -30.06 -5.35 -5.02
N ALA A 377 -28.90 -5.94 -4.77
CA ALA A 377 -27.61 -5.38 -5.12
C ALA A 377 -27.51 -5.15 -6.64
N ASP A 378 -27.89 -6.13 -7.46
CA ASP A 378 -27.95 -5.98 -8.92
C ASP A 378 -28.83 -4.82 -9.37
N ALA A 379 -30.02 -4.67 -8.77
CA ALA A 379 -30.93 -3.59 -9.09
C ALA A 379 -30.35 -2.21 -8.71
N LEU A 380 -29.64 -2.11 -7.58
CA LEU A 380 -29.01 -0.88 -7.13
C LEU A 380 -27.83 -0.49 -8.03
N VAL A 381 -26.95 -1.44 -8.34
CA VAL A 381 -25.83 -1.22 -9.27
C VAL A 381 -26.38 -0.75 -10.61
N GLY A 382 -27.34 -1.48 -11.20
CA GLY A 382 -27.94 -1.08 -12.48
C GLY A 382 -28.58 0.31 -12.44
N ALA A 383 -29.28 0.66 -11.36
CA ALA A 383 -29.88 1.98 -11.21
C ALA A 383 -28.84 3.11 -11.11
N PHE A 384 -27.77 2.92 -10.33
CA PHE A 384 -26.74 3.93 -10.11
C PHE A 384 -25.74 4.05 -11.27
N THR A 385 -25.48 2.96 -12.00
CA THR A 385 -24.75 2.99 -13.27
C THR A 385 -25.53 3.79 -14.32
N MET A 386 -26.84 3.56 -14.48
CA MET A 386 -27.68 4.34 -15.40
C MET A 386 -27.75 5.84 -15.04
N ALA A 387 -27.59 6.17 -13.75
CA ALA A 387 -27.56 7.53 -13.25
C ALA A 387 -26.16 8.18 -13.28
N ASN A 388 -25.13 7.45 -13.73
CA ASN A 388 -23.73 7.87 -13.72
C ASN A 388 -23.24 8.35 -12.34
N LEU A 389 -23.58 7.60 -11.29
CA LEU A 389 -23.22 7.96 -9.91
C LEU A 389 -22.06 7.15 -9.34
N LEU A 390 -21.84 5.93 -9.85
CA LEU A 390 -20.80 5.02 -9.34
C LEU A 390 -19.43 5.38 -9.93
N PRO A 391 -18.37 5.49 -9.11
CA PRO A 391 -16.99 5.73 -9.56
C PRO A 391 -16.31 4.43 -10.03
N THR A 392 -17.08 3.46 -10.52
CA THR A 392 -16.58 2.15 -10.90
C THR A 392 -15.76 2.25 -12.18
N PRO A 393 -14.62 1.55 -12.28
CA PRO A 393 -13.83 1.52 -13.50
C PRO A 393 -14.67 1.14 -14.70
N THR A 394 -14.53 1.89 -15.79
CA THR A 394 -15.30 1.69 -17.03
C THR A 394 -14.38 1.81 -18.24
N ASP A 395 -14.85 1.30 -19.38
CA ASP A 395 -14.16 1.43 -20.65
C ASP A 395 -14.06 2.91 -21.08
N GLN A 396 -12.83 3.42 -21.12
CA GLN A 396 -12.47 4.77 -21.56
C GLN A 396 -11.87 4.78 -22.97
N SER A 397 -11.87 3.66 -23.71
CA SER A 397 -11.19 3.58 -25.00
C SER A 397 -11.69 4.59 -26.03
N SER A 398 -12.95 5.01 -25.92
CA SER A 398 -13.56 6.01 -26.80
C SER A 398 -12.95 7.41 -26.68
N THR A 399 -12.24 7.70 -25.58
CA THR A 399 -11.49 8.95 -25.38
C THR A 399 -10.03 8.80 -25.81
N ALA A 400 -9.58 7.58 -26.09
CA ALA A 400 -8.21 7.31 -26.46
C ALA A 400 -7.91 7.82 -27.87
N SER A 401 -6.70 8.35 -28.07
CA SER A 401 -6.21 8.75 -29.38
C SER A 401 -4.74 8.44 -29.52
N PHE A 402 -4.34 7.85 -30.66
CA PHE A 402 -2.96 7.44 -30.91
C PHE A 402 -2.37 8.14 -32.12
N GLY A 403 -1.09 8.50 -32.02
CA GLY A 403 -0.29 9.04 -33.11
C GLY A 403 0.17 7.97 -34.10
N ALA A 404 0.98 8.38 -35.08
CA ALA A 404 1.56 7.45 -36.03
C ALA A 404 2.61 6.55 -35.34
N PRO A 405 2.72 5.27 -35.74
CA PRO A 405 3.72 4.36 -35.18
C PRO A 405 5.13 4.79 -35.55
N GLN A 406 6.04 4.63 -34.60
CA GLN A 406 7.45 4.94 -34.75
C GLN A 406 8.29 3.74 -34.31
N ASP A 407 9.36 3.46 -35.03
CA ASP A 407 10.34 2.49 -34.55
C ASP A 407 10.94 2.97 -33.22
N VAL A 408 10.92 2.13 -32.19
CA VAL A 408 11.33 2.56 -30.84
C VAL A 408 12.80 2.97 -30.78
N THR A 409 13.66 2.39 -31.62
CA THR A 409 15.09 2.78 -31.71
C THR A 409 15.28 4.15 -32.35
N GLN A 410 14.26 4.68 -33.04
CA GLN A 410 14.26 6.05 -33.54
C GLN A 410 13.63 7.04 -32.56
N VAL A 411 12.87 6.56 -31.56
CA VAL A 411 12.39 7.39 -30.44
C VAL A 411 13.51 7.58 -29.43
N SER A 412 14.19 6.50 -29.05
CA SER A 412 15.29 6.53 -28.09
C SER A 412 16.48 5.72 -28.56
N ALA A 413 17.66 6.34 -28.53
CA ALA A 413 18.94 5.67 -28.78
C ALA A 413 19.24 4.63 -27.70
N VAL A 414 18.69 4.79 -26.49
CA VAL A 414 18.86 3.83 -25.40
C VAL A 414 18.17 2.50 -25.72
N ALA A 415 17.01 2.54 -26.39
CA ALA A 415 16.28 1.34 -26.78
C ALA A 415 17.07 0.42 -27.72
N SER A 416 18.03 0.98 -28.49
CA SER A 416 18.88 0.21 -29.42
C SER A 416 19.84 -0.78 -28.72
N GLN A 417 19.96 -0.71 -27.40
CA GLN A 417 20.70 -1.69 -26.60
C GLN A 417 19.91 -2.97 -26.34
N PHE A 418 18.59 -2.94 -26.53
CA PHE A 418 17.68 -4.02 -26.14
C PHE A 418 16.92 -4.62 -27.31
N VAL A 419 16.70 -3.82 -28.37
CA VAL A 419 16.04 -4.25 -29.61
C VAL A 419 16.71 -3.61 -30.82
N ASP A 420 16.67 -4.31 -31.96
CA ASP A 420 17.16 -3.81 -33.24
C ASP A 420 16.08 -2.98 -33.96
N PHE A 421 16.52 -2.12 -34.89
CA PHE A 421 15.62 -1.41 -35.80
C PHE A 421 14.74 -2.40 -36.58
N GLY A 422 13.45 -2.13 -36.62
CA GLY A 422 12.42 -2.91 -37.30
C GLY A 422 11.85 -4.05 -36.46
N GLN A 423 12.19 -4.15 -35.16
CA GLN A 423 11.65 -5.18 -34.27
C GLN A 423 10.44 -4.72 -33.47
N VAL A 424 10.43 -3.47 -32.99
CA VAL A 424 9.38 -2.95 -32.10
C VAL A 424 8.97 -1.54 -32.54
N ASN A 425 7.66 -1.35 -32.63
CA ASN A 425 7.04 -0.05 -32.81
C ASN A 425 6.51 0.49 -31.48
N LEU A 426 6.48 1.81 -31.37
CA LEU A 426 5.86 2.57 -30.31
C LEU A 426 4.82 3.51 -30.92
N VAL A 427 3.60 3.47 -30.38
CA VAL A 427 2.58 4.52 -30.57
C VAL A 427 2.40 5.28 -29.26
N GLN A 428 2.33 6.60 -29.37
CA GLN A 428 2.08 7.50 -28.25
C GLN A 428 0.70 8.14 -28.43
N GLY A 429 -0.01 8.33 -27.34
CA GLY A 429 -1.39 8.77 -27.37
C GLY A 429 -1.85 9.41 -26.07
N THR A 430 -3.15 9.61 -25.95
CA THR A 430 -3.82 10.05 -24.73
C THR A 430 -5.04 9.18 -24.42
N ILE A 431 -5.48 9.16 -23.17
CA ILE A 431 -6.74 8.59 -22.69
C ILE A 431 -7.28 9.46 -21.56
N ASP A 432 -8.59 9.71 -21.50
CA ASP A 432 -9.20 10.43 -20.37
C ASP A 432 -9.52 9.43 -19.24
N LEU A 433 -9.14 9.78 -18.01
CA LEU A 433 -9.38 8.98 -16.81
C LEU A 433 -10.05 9.81 -15.71
N PRO A 434 -10.95 9.21 -14.91
CA PRO A 434 -11.58 9.90 -13.79
C PRO A 434 -10.56 10.19 -12.68
N TYR A 435 -10.57 11.43 -12.19
CA TYR A 435 -9.67 11.89 -11.13
C TYR A 435 -10.45 12.31 -9.89
N TYR A 436 -9.92 11.93 -8.72
CA TYR A 436 -10.57 12.14 -7.42
C TYR A 436 -9.71 12.98 -6.45
N LEU A 437 -8.50 13.36 -6.88
CA LEU A 437 -7.59 14.24 -6.15
C LEU A 437 -7.72 15.70 -6.63
N GLY A 438 -7.04 16.62 -5.94
CA GLY A 438 -6.99 18.02 -6.33
C GLY A 438 -6.19 18.26 -7.62
N VAL A 439 -6.77 19.02 -8.55
CA VAL A 439 -6.11 19.44 -9.80
C VAL A 439 -5.76 20.94 -9.72
N PRO A 440 -4.49 21.33 -9.91
CA PRO A 440 -4.09 22.73 -9.93
C PRO A 440 -4.81 23.50 -11.06
N THR A 441 -5.24 24.73 -10.76
CA THR A 441 -5.89 25.61 -11.76
C THR A 441 -4.92 26.54 -12.49
N GLY A 442 -3.64 26.49 -12.14
CA GLY A 442 -2.58 27.34 -12.66
C GLY A 442 -1.21 26.93 -12.11
N SER A 443 -0.18 27.72 -12.40
CA SER A 443 1.22 27.36 -12.16
C SER A 443 1.85 28.03 -10.93
N SER A 444 1.08 28.77 -10.12
CA SER A 444 1.63 29.36 -8.89
C SER A 444 1.67 28.34 -7.74
N ASP A 445 2.60 28.50 -6.79
CA ASP A 445 2.68 27.63 -5.60
C ASP A 445 1.34 27.54 -4.84
N ALA A 446 0.57 28.63 -4.81
CA ALA A 446 -0.75 28.66 -4.17
C ALA A 446 -1.76 27.78 -4.91
N GLU A 447 -1.76 27.79 -6.24
CA GLU A 447 -2.62 26.94 -7.06
C GLU A 447 -2.17 25.48 -7.00
N GLY A 448 -0.86 25.22 -6.98
CA GLY A 448 -0.28 23.88 -6.83
C GLY A 448 -0.52 23.24 -5.46
N SER A 449 -0.79 24.03 -4.42
CA SER A 449 -0.98 23.53 -3.05
C SER A 449 -2.07 22.47 -2.90
N VAL A 450 -3.05 22.43 -3.82
CA VAL A 450 -4.12 21.40 -3.84
C VAL A 450 -3.57 19.97 -3.99
N ILE A 451 -2.42 19.80 -4.63
CA ILE A 451 -1.74 18.49 -4.82
C ILE A 451 -1.45 17.80 -3.48
N ASN A 452 -1.09 18.58 -2.46
CA ASN A 452 -0.74 18.05 -1.13
C ASN A 452 -1.85 18.26 -0.08
N THR A 453 -2.82 19.14 -0.34
CA THR A 453 -3.84 19.51 0.66
C THR A 453 -5.19 18.85 0.42
N GLN A 454 -5.51 18.42 -0.80
CA GLN A 454 -6.77 17.75 -1.11
C GLN A 454 -6.61 16.23 -1.16
N SER A 455 -7.55 15.54 -0.51
CA SER A 455 -7.68 14.08 -0.48
C SER A 455 -9.03 13.70 -1.09
N TRP A 456 -9.29 12.40 -1.27
CA TRP A 456 -10.61 11.96 -1.73
C TRP A 456 -11.69 12.35 -0.71
N THR A 457 -12.87 12.69 -1.23
CA THR A 457 -14.05 13.00 -0.42
C THR A 457 -15.21 12.10 -0.83
N ALA A 458 -16.02 11.67 0.14
CA ALA A 458 -17.17 10.81 -0.14
C ALA A 458 -18.22 11.50 -1.02
N ASN A 459 -18.78 10.78 -1.99
CA ASN A 459 -19.89 11.27 -2.81
C ASN A 459 -21.20 11.32 -2.00
N ALA A 460 -21.49 12.49 -1.42
CA ALA A 460 -22.67 12.69 -0.57
C ALA A 460 -24.01 12.47 -1.29
N ALA A 461 -24.10 12.78 -2.59
CA ALA A 461 -25.32 12.58 -3.36
C ALA A 461 -25.60 11.08 -3.57
N LEU A 462 -24.58 10.29 -3.91
CA LEU A 462 -24.69 8.85 -3.98
C LEU A 462 -24.97 8.23 -2.60
N ALA A 463 -24.33 8.71 -1.54
CA ALA A 463 -24.59 8.23 -0.18
C ALA A 463 -26.06 8.46 0.25
N ALA A 464 -26.63 9.62 -0.06
CA ALA A 464 -28.04 9.90 0.20
C ALA A 464 -28.96 8.96 -0.60
N ALA A 465 -28.70 8.80 -1.90
CA ALA A 465 -29.50 7.93 -2.76
C ALA A 465 -29.42 6.45 -2.34
N ALA A 466 -28.21 5.96 -2.01
CA ALA A 466 -27.99 4.61 -1.51
C ALA A 466 -28.67 4.39 -0.15
N GLY A 467 -28.52 5.33 0.78
CA GLY A 467 -29.16 5.27 2.09
C GLY A 467 -30.70 5.17 1.99
N ASP A 468 -31.32 5.98 1.13
CA ASP A 468 -32.77 5.95 0.89
C ASP A 468 -33.24 4.59 0.36
N GLN A 469 -32.51 3.98 -0.57
CA GLN A 469 -32.88 2.66 -1.11
C GLN A 469 -32.66 1.51 -0.13
N LEU A 470 -31.59 1.59 0.66
CA LEU A 470 -31.25 0.58 1.67
C LEU A 470 -32.07 0.74 2.97
N GLY A 471 -32.74 1.88 3.16
CA GLY A 471 -33.43 2.21 4.39
C GLY A 471 -32.48 2.46 5.57
N VAL A 472 -31.25 2.90 5.29
CA VAL A 472 -30.22 3.20 6.29
C VAL A 472 -29.76 4.65 6.17
N SER A 473 -29.36 5.26 7.28
CA SER A 473 -28.74 6.58 7.27
C SER A 473 -27.22 6.42 7.16
N LEU A 474 -26.66 6.70 5.99
CA LEU A 474 -25.20 6.78 5.82
C LEU A 474 -24.73 8.16 6.26
N ALA A 475 -23.73 8.24 7.13
CA ALA A 475 -23.20 9.50 7.64
C ALA A 475 -22.64 10.40 6.52
N GLN A 476 -22.07 9.80 5.46
CA GLN A 476 -21.55 10.49 4.28
C GLN A 476 -22.63 11.18 3.44
N SER A 477 -23.93 10.93 3.69
CA SER A 477 -25.02 11.68 3.04
C SER A 477 -25.06 13.16 3.45
N ASP A 478 -24.44 13.52 4.58
CA ASP A 478 -24.25 14.89 5.03
C ASP A 478 -22.75 15.19 5.21
N PRO A 479 -22.13 16.00 4.33
CA PRO A 479 -20.70 16.31 4.39
C PRO A 479 -20.30 17.14 5.62
N THR A 480 -21.26 17.63 6.41
CA THR A 480 -21.00 18.24 7.72
C THR A 480 -20.85 17.21 8.84
N VAL A 481 -21.30 15.98 8.60
CA VAL A 481 -21.15 14.83 9.50
C VAL A 481 -19.91 14.02 9.15
N SER A 482 -19.74 13.63 7.88
CA SER A 482 -18.55 12.91 7.42
C SER A 482 -18.29 13.13 5.94
N GLN A 483 -17.00 13.23 5.58
CA GLN A 483 -16.50 13.23 4.21
C GLN A 483 -15.59 12.04 3.93
N VAL A 484 -15.47 11.12 4.89
CA VAL A 484 -14.49 10.02 4.87
C VAL A 484 -14.92 8.95 3.85
N VAL A 485 -14.02 8.61 2.93
CA VAL A 485 -14.13 7.45 2.04
C VAL A 485 -13.56 6.21 2.76
N ASN A 486 -14.45 5.30 3.18
CA ASN A 486 -14.12 4.13 3.99
C ASN A 486 -15.00 2.93 3.64
N TYR A 487 -14.81 1.79 4.29
CA TYR A 487 -15.59 0.57 4.00
C TYR A 487 -17.11 0.70 4.21
N ARG A 488 -17.60 1.67 5.01
CA ARG A 488 -19.04 1.92 5.19
C ARG A 488 -19.64 2.73 4.05
N PHE A 489 -18.84 3.57 3.40
CA PHE A 489 -19.19 4.21 2.14
C PHE A 489 -17.92 4.46 1.29
N PRO A 490 -17.66 3.58 0.30
CA PRO A 490 -16.36 3.51 -0.37
C PRO A 490 -16.25 4.41 -1.60
N PHE A 491 -17.31 5.12 -1.98
CA PHE A 491 -17.38 5.80 -3.26
C PHE A 491 -16.91 7.27 -3.17
N PRO A 492 -15.75 7.63 -3.73
CA PRO A 492 -15.31 9.02 -3.81
C PRO A 492 -16.16 9.84 -4.78
N ALA A 493 -16.21 11.15 -4.57
CA ALA A 493 -16.74 12.12 -5.52
C ALA A 493 -15.65 12.46 -6.54
N GLU A 494 -15.96 12.28 -7.82
CA GLU A 494 -15.10 12.70 -8.92
C GLU A 494 -14.86 14.21 -8.87
N THR A 495 -13.61 14.64 -9.02
CA THR A 495 -13.27 16.06 -9.11
C THR A 495 -13.33 16.53 -10.55
N GLN A 496 -12.76 15.75 -11.47
CA GLN A 496 -12.81 15.95 -12.92
C GLN A 496 -12.24 14.74 -13.67
N GLU A 497 -12.52 14.66 -14.96
CA GLU A 497 -11.73 13.88 -15.93
C GLU A 497 -10.36 14.55 -16.18
N VAL A 498 -9.31 13.73 -16.31
CA VAL A 498 -7.96 14.17 -16.70
C VAL A 498 -7.49 13.41 -17.93
N THR A 499 -7.00 14.14 -18.93
CA THR A 499 -6.32 13.54 -20.08
C THR A 499 -4.93 13.07 -19.67
N VAL A 500 -4.62 11.81 -19.92
CA VAL A 500 -3.39 11.12 -19.50
C VAL A 500 -2.62 10.61 -20.72
N PRO A 501 -1.30 10.82 -20.81
CA PRO A 501 -0.46 10.19 -21.83
C PRO A 501 -0.45 8.66 -21.69
N ILE A 502 -0.64 7.98 -22.82
CA ILE A 502 -0.57 6.52 -22.92
C ILE A 502 0.38 6.12 -24.05
N MET A 503 1.11 5.01 -23.86
CA MET A 503 2.01 4.45 -24.86
C MET A 503 1.74 2.96 -25.05
N VAL A 504 1.87 2.48 -26.29
CA VAL A 504 1.81 1.04 -26.60
C VAL A 504 3.05 0.65 -27.40
N PHE A 505 3.81 -0.30 -26.86
CA PHE A 505 4.91 -0.97 -27.54
C PHE A 505 4.40 -2.28 -28.13
N TYR A 506 4.75 -2.60 -29.36
CA TYR A 506 4.28 -3.82 -30.00
C TYR A 506 5.23 -4.31 -31.09
N PRO A 507 5.20 -5.61 -31.45
CA PRO A 507 6.06 -6.16 -32.51
C PRO A 507 5.82 -5.43 -33.83
N ALA A 508 6.89 -4.96 -34.47
CA ALA A 508 6.78 -4.17 -35.70
C ALA A 508 6.16 -4.94 -36.89
N GLY A 509 6.14 -6.27 -36.81
CA GLY A 509 5.49 -7.16 -37.77
C GLY A 509 3.98 -7.34 -37.57
N TYR A 510 3.38 -6.75 -36.53
CA TYR A 510 1.94 -6.78 -36.29
C TYR A 510 1.18 -6.13 -37.46
N ASP A 511 0.16 -6.80 -37.97
CA ASP A 511 -0.57 -6.42 -39.17
C ASP A 511 -2.07 -6.16 -38.92
N GLY A 512 -2.49 -6.05 -37.66
CA GLY A 512 -3.90 -5.84 -37.29
C GLY A 512 -4.77 -7.10 -37.32
N SER A 513 -4.23 -8.27 -37.70
CA SER A 513 -5.05 -9.45 -37.99
C SER A 513 -5.42 -10.30 -36.77
N THR A 514 -4.60 -10.28 -35.72
CA THR A 514 -4.79 -11.09 -34.50
C THR A 514 -4.49 -10.23 -33.28
N PRO A 515 -5.46 -10.00 -32.38
CA PRO A 515 -5.22 -9.20 -31.18
C PRO A 515 -4.03 -9.72 -30.38
N LEU A 516 -3.20 -8.81 -29.88
CA LEU A 516 -2.00 -9.15 -29.12
C LEU A 516 -2.34 -9.40 -27.66
N GLU A 517 -1.72 -10.41 -27.05
CA GLU A 517 -1.67 -10.49 -25.58
C GLU A 517 -1.05 -9.20 -25.01
N THR A 518 -1.51 -8.78 -23.84
CA THR A 518 -1.19 -7.46 -23.29
C THR A 518 -0.43 -7.56 -21.99
N VAL A 519 0.63 -6.76 -21.84
CA VAL A 519 1.28 -6.49 -20.56
C VAL A 519 1.01 -5.05 -20.18
N MET A 520 0.39 -4.84 -19.03
CA MET A 520 0.31 -3.52 -18.40
C MET A 520 1.59 -3.28 -17.60
N TYR A 521 2.35 -2.24 -17.95
CA TYR A 521 3.61 -1.91 -17.27
C TYR A 521 3.47 -0.64 -16.43
N MET A 522 3.95 -0.68 -15.18
CA MET A 522 3.97 0.48 -14.28
C MET A 522 5.36 0.77 -13.72
N HIS A 523 5.80 2.02 -13.90
CA HIS A 523 7.14 2.50 -13.56
C HIS A 523 7.32 2.79 -12.04
N GLY A 524 8.56 3.10 -11.61
CA GLY A 524 8.90 3.44 -10.21
C GLY A 524 8.77 4.93 -9.88
N ILE A 525 8.92 5.29 -8.59
CA ILE A 525 8.58 6.63 -8.05
C ILE A 525 9.42 7.79 -8.62
N THR A 526 10.70 7.58 -8.95
CA THR A 526 11.56 8.64 -9.48
C THR A 526 11.69 8.60 -11.00
N THR A 527 10.78 7.87 -11.66
CA THR A 527 10.81 7.63 -13.11
C THR A 527 9.46 8.03 -13.71
N ASP A 528 9.28 7.76 -14.99
CA ASP A 528 8.06 8.06 -15.72
C ASP A 528 7.84 6.95 -16.78
N ARG A 529 6.78 7.08 -17.58
CA ARG A 529 6.40 6.15 -18.65
C ARG A 529 7.55 5.79 -19.61
N SER A 530 8.56 6.65 -19.75
CA SER A 530 9.78 6.38 -20.53
C SER A 530 10.57 5.17 -20.05
N ALA A 531 10.45 4.76 -18.78
CA ALA A 531 11.11 3.56 -18.26
C ALA A 531 10.76 2.30 -19.07
N ALA A 532 9.61 2.28 -19.76
CA ALA A 532 9.23 1.19 -20.64
C ALA A 532 10.01 1.13 -21.97
N LEU A 533 10.73 2.19 -22.37
CA LEU A 533 11.55 2.19 -23.59
C LEU A 533 12.64 1.10 -23.56
N THR A 534 13.05 0.65 -22.39
CA THR A 534 14.00 -0.44 -22.19
C THR A 534 13.25 -1.77 -21.98
N PHE A 535 12.69 -1.98 -20.80
CA PHE A 535 12.05 -3.24 -20.39
C PHE A 535 10.84 -3.59 -21.25
N GLY A 536 10.00 -2.59 -21.56
CA GLY A 536 8.80 -2.77 -22.40
C GLY A 536 9.15 -3.14 -23.83
N SER A 537 10.16 -2.48 -24.43
CA SER A 537 10.64 -2.85 -25.77
C SER A 537 11.21 -4.27 -25.81
N ALA A 538 12.05 -4.63 -24.84
CA ALA A 538 12.62 -5.96 -24.73
C ALA A 538 11.52 -7.02 -24.57
N LEU A 539 10.50 -6.74 -23.76
CA LEU A 539 9.39 -7.65 -23.52
C LEU A 539 8.47 -7.79 -24.74
N ALA A 540 8.12 -6.69 -25.41
CA ALA A 540 7.32 -6.72 -26.63
C ALA A 540 8.00 -7.58 -27.70
N HIS A 541 9.32 -7.47 -27.85
CA HIS A 541 10.09 -8.30 -28.77
C HIS A 541 10.16 -9.78 -28.33
N ASN A 542 10.55 -10.05 -27.08
CA ASN A 542 10.83 -11.41 -26.61
C ASN A 542 9.57 -12.26 -26.43
N SER A 543 8.44 -11.63 -26.09
CA SER A 543 7.18 -12.33 -25.84
C SER A 543 6.16 -12.18 -26.97
N GLN A 544 6.42 -11.34 -27.97
CA GLN A 544 5.47 -11.02 -29.05
C GLN A 544 4.13 -10.47 -28.54
N VAL A 545 4.20 -9.59 -27.53
CA VAL A 545 3.05 -8.99 -26.84
C VAL A 545 2.99 -7.48 -27.06
N ALA A 546 1.83 -6.88 -26.81
CA ALA A 546 1.71 -5.44 -26.63
C ALA A 546 2.04 -5.06 -25.18
N VAL A 547 2.78 -3.97 -24.96
CA VAL A 547 3.05 -3.39 -23.63
C VAL A 547 2.39 -2.03 -23.54
N VAL A 548 1.40 -1.88 -22.66
CA VAL A 548 0.61 -0.66 -22.45
C VAL A 548 1.10 0.06 -21.20
N VAL A 549 1.33 1.37 -21.33
CA VAL A 549 2.00 2.18 -20.30
C VAL A 549 1.31 3.52 -20.14
N ILE A 550 1.08 3.91 -18.88
CA ILE A 550 0.70 5.27 -18.49
C ILE A 550 1.64 5.76 -17.38
N ASP A 551 1.60 7.04 -17.07
CA ASP A 551 2.22 7.56 -15.85
C ASP A 551 1.34 7.35 -14.62
N GLN A 552 1.99 7.17 -13.48
CA GLN A 552 1.35 7.29 -12.17
C GLN A 552 0.89 8.73 -11.89
N PRO A 553 -0.07 8.94 -10.96
CA PRO A 553 -0.42 10.29 -10.49
C PRO A 553 0.85 11.04 -10.06
N LEU A 554 0.96 12.32 -10.44
CA LEU A 554 2.12 13.17 -10.12
C LEU A 554 3.45 12.79 -10.78
N HIS A 555 3.42 11.99 -11.85
CA HIS A 555 4.59 11.62 -12.65
C HIS A 555 4.45 12.09 -14.10
N GLY A 556 5.53 11.97 -14.85
CA GLY A 556 5.59 12.35 -16.26
C GLY A 556 6.97 12.86 -16.67
N VAL A 557 7.09 13.18 -17.95
CA VAL A 557 8.34 13.68 -18.55
C VAL A 557 8.60 15.12 -18.10
N THR A 558 9.78 15.39 -17.54
CA THR A 558 10.08 16.70 -16.95
C THR A 558 10.66 17.69 -17.98
N PRO A 559 10.59 19.01 -17.70
CA PRO A 559 11.37 19.99 -18.45
C PRO A 559 12.87 19.79 -18.26
N PHE A 560 13.66 20.07 -19.30
CA PHE A 560 15.12 19.93 -19.29
C PHE A 560 15.81 21.18 -19.83
N SER A 561 17.09 21.33 -19.48
CA SER A 561 17.98 22.43 -19.86
C SER A 561 18.86 22.09 -21.05
N THR A 562 19.41 23.12 -21.70
CA THR A 562 20.42 22.94 -22.76
C THR A 562 21.67 22.23 -22.26
N THR A 563 22.06 22.43 -20.99
CA THR A 563 23.21 21.72 -20.40
C THR A 563 22.98 20.21 -20.31
N GLU A 564 21.75 19.79 -19.98
CA GLU A 564 21.39 18.36 -20.01
C GLU A 564 21.43 17.81 -21.44
N GLN A 565 20.97 18.59 -22.44
CA GLN A 565 21.09 18.21 -23.85
C GLN A 565 22.56 18.06 -24.29
N GLU A 566 23.42 19.00 -23.92
CA GLU A 566 24.86 18.98 -24.23
C GLU A 566 25.52 17.73 -23.64
N GLY A 567 25.26 17.44 -22.36
CA GLY A 567 25.79 16.26 -21.68
C GLY A 567 25.30 14.95 -22.30
N LEU A 568 24.01 14.85 -22.62
CA LEU A 568 23.43 13.67 -23.28
C LEU A 568 23.99 13.48 -24.70
N ALA A 569 24.13 14.56 -25.47
CA ALA A 569 24.72 14.50 -26.81
C ALA A 569 26.18 14.04 -26.76
N GLU A 570 26.97 14.56 -25.81
CA GLU A 570 28.35 14.11 -25.59
C GLU A 570 28.40 12.60 -25.26
N GLN A 571 27.54 12.13 -24.37
CA GLN A 571 27.45 10.72 -23.99
C GLN A 571 27.11 9.82 -25.20
N LEU A 572 26.08 10.18 -25.98
CA LEU A 572 25.66 9.40 -27.13
C LEU A 572 26.71 9.39 -28.25
N LEU A 573 27.36 10.52 -28.54
CA LEU A 573 28.46 10.58 -29.52
C LEU A 573 29.66 9.75 -29.08
N THR A 574 30.00 9.76 -27.79
CA THR A 574 31.07 8.94 -27.21
C THR A 574 30.75 7.45 -27.39
N SER A 575 29.57 7.03 -26.96
CA SER A 575 29.12 5.64 -27.10
C SER A 575 29.03 5.21 -28.56
N GLY A 576 28.51 6.06 -29.45
CA GLY A 576 28.46 5.79 -30.88
C GLY A 576 29.85 5.64 -31.50
N GLN A 577 30.85 6.40 -31.06
CA GLN A 577 32.23 6.24 -31.50
C GLN A 577 32.82 4.90 -31.06
N GLU A 578 32.58 4.48 -29.81
CA GLU A 578 32.95 3.14 -29.32
C GLU A 578 32.24 2.03 -30.10
N GLY A 579 30.99 2.28 -30.50
CA GLY A 579 30.17 1.44 -31.38
C GLY A 579 30.58 1.46 -32.86
N GLY A 580 31.64 2.17 -33.24
CA GLY A 580 32.22 2.12 -34.59
C GLY A 580 31.84 3.27 -35.52
N LEU A 581 31.20 4.34 -35.03
CA LEU A 581 31.04 5.56 -35.82
C LEU A 581 32.41 6.18 -36.17
N PRO A 582 32.56 6.83 -37.35
CA PRO A 582 33.82 7.44 -37.77
C PRO A 582 34.35 8.47 -36.76
N ALA A 583 35.68 8.56 -36.62
CA ALA A 583 36.34 9.50 -35.70
C ALA A 583 36.00 10.99 -35.95
N SER A 584 35.48 11.35 -37.13
CA SER A 584 34.96 12.70 -37.41
C SER A 584 33.70 13.05 -36.62
N LEU A 585 33.00 12.04 -36.11
CA LEU A 585 31.78 12.16 -35.29
C LEU A 585 32.09 12.05 -33.79
N ALA A 586 33.37 12.05 -33.39
CA ALA A 586 33.76 12.10 -31.99
C ALA A 586 33.12 13.32 -31.28
N PRO A 587 32.87 13.25 -29.96
CA PRO A 587 32.32 14.36 -29.21
C PRO A 587 33.20 15.61 -29.37
N SER A 588 32.59 16.68 -29.86
CA SER A 588 33.18 18.02 -29.99
C SER A 588 32.05 19.04 -29.94
N GLU A 589 32.34 20.28 -29.56
CA GLU A 589 31.35 21.37 -29.49
C GLU A 589 30.52 21.45 -30.79
N ALA A 590 31.17 21.38 -31.96
CA ALA A 590 30.48 21.41 -33.25
C ALA A 590 29.55 20.22 -33.49
N ASN A 591 29.93 19.01 -33.06
CA ASN A 591 29.10 17.82 -33.23
C ASN A 591 27.96 17.79 -32.21
N ILE A 592 28.20 18.23 -30.97
CA ILE A 592 27.19 18.38 -29.93
C ILE A 592 26.12 19.39 -30.38
N ASP A 593 26.54 20.57 -30.84
CA ASP A 593 25.65 21.58 -31.41
C ASP A 593 24.84 21.03 -32.59
N ALA A 594 25.48 20.22 -33.45
CA ALA A 594 24.82 19.60 -34.58
C ALA A 594 23.80 18.53 -34.17
N VAL A 595 24.04 17.77 -33.10
CA VAL A 595 23.03 16.83 -32.54
C VAL A 595 21.84 17.61 -32.00
N ILE A 596 22.10 18.64 -31.16
CA ILE A 596 21.05 19.49 -30.56
C ILE A 596 20.22 20.18 -31.65
N ALA A 597 20.86 20.64 -32.72
CA ALA A 597 20.19 21.29 -33.85
C ALA A 597 19.50 20.31 -34.84
N GLY A 598 19.60 18.99 -34.62
CA GLY A 598 19.04 17.99 -35.51
C GLY A 598 19.69 17.96 -36.91
N GLN A 599 21.00 18.22 -36.98
CA GLN A 599 21.75 18.37 -38.23
C GLN A 599 22.89 17.35 -38.40
N ILE A 600 23.25 16.57 -37.38
CA ILE A 600 24.40 15.65 -37.44
C ILE A 600 24.17 14.53 -38.48
N ALA A 601 22.96 13.96 -38.57
CA ALA A 601 22.64 12.89 -39.52
C ALA A 601 22.66 13.40 -40.97
N ILE A 602 22.11 14.59 -41.19
CA ILE A 602 22.13 15.25 -42.50
C ILE A 602 23.57 15.60 -42.90
N GLY A 603 24.34 16.20 -42.00
CA GLY A 603 25.73 16.56 -42.23
C GLY A 603 26.61 15.35 -42.54
N PHE A 604 26.43 14.25 -41.81
CA PHE A 604 27.09 12.98 -42.10
C PHE A 604 26.74 12.47 -43.51
N THR A 605 25.46 12.47 -43.87
CA THR A 605 24.97 11.98 -45.17
C THR A 605 25.50 12.81 -46.35
N VAL A 606 25.56 14.14 -46.19
CA VAL A 606 26.19 15.05 -47.16
C VAL A 606 27.65 14.64 -47.42
N GLY A 607 28.42 14.41 -46.35
CA GLY A 607 29.82 14.01 -46.46
C GLY A 607 30.00 12.61 -47.04
N ALA A 608 29.21 11.64 -46.56
CA ALA A 608 29.34 10.23 -46.94
C ALA A 608 28.94 9.96 -48.39
N LEU A 609 27.91 10.63 -48.91
CA LEU A 609 27.38 10.41 -50.26
C LEU A 609 27.71 11.53 -51.25
N SER A 610 28.36 12.61 -50.80
CA SER A 610 28.69 13.78 -51.64
C SER A 610 27.47 14.43 -52.30
N VAL A 611 26.37 14.57 -51.55
CA VAL A 611 25.10 15.15 -51.99
C VAL A 611 24.84 16.51 -51.31
N ASP A 612 23.88 17.30 -51.81
CA ASP A 612 23.43 18.50 -51.11
C ASP A 612 22.55 18.17 -49.88
N ALA A 613 22.36 19.15 -48.99
CA ALA A 613 21.62 18.97 -47.74
C ALA A 613 20.15 18.59 -47.94
N ALA A 614 19.50 19.06 -49.02
CA ALA A 614 18.11 18.74 -49.29
C ALA A 614 17.93 17.28 -49.73
N THR A 615 18.87 16.81 -50.56
CA THR A 615 18.96 15.41 -50.97
C THR A 615 19.32 14.53 -49.79
N ALA A 616 20.31 14.92 -48.97
CA ALA A 616 20.66 14.22 -47.75
C ALA A 616 19.47 14.09 -46.79
N ASN A 617 18.69 15.15 -46.57
CA ASN A 617 17.49 15.09 -45.73
C ASN A 617 16.45 14.10 -46.27
N THR A 618 16.30 14.03 -47.61
CA THR A 618 15.41 13.05 -48.25
C THR A 618 15.90 11.61 -48.02
N ILE A 619 17.21 11.39 -48.14
CA ILE A 619 17.85 10.10 -47.88
C ILE A 619 17.70 9.70 -46.40
N VAL A 620 18.02 10.60 -45.46
CA VAL A 620 17.88 10.36 -44.02
C VAL A 620 16.43 9.98 -43.70
N THR A 621 15.45 10.71 -44.22
CA THR A 621 14.03 10.41 -44.01
C THR A 621 13.65 9.02 -44.57
N ALA A 622 14.12 8.69 -45.78
CA ALA A 622 13.84 7.40 -46.39
C ALA A 622 14.49 6.24 -45.60
N VAL A 623 15.75 6.40 -45.20
CA VAL A 623 16.48 5.41 -44.39
C VAL A 623 15.74 5.20 -43.08
N VAL A 624 15.49 6.26 -42.30
CA VAL A 624 14.78 6.18 -41.01
C VAL A 624 13.42 5.50 -41.14
N GLY A 625 12.71 5.71 -42.26
CA GLY A 625 11.46 5.02 -42.60
C GLY A 625 11.59 3.56 -43.09
N GLY A 626 12.78 2.95 -43.02
CA GLY A 626 13.02 1.56 -43.41
C GLY A 626 13.62 1.36 -44.81
N GLY A 627 13.82 2.43 -45.58
CA GLY A 627 14.51 2.40 -46.87
C GLY A 627 16.03 2.23 -46.74
N SER A 628 16.74 2.23 -47.87
CA SER A 628 18.19 2.09 -47.91
C SER A 628 18.87 3.19 -48.72
N THR A 629 20.08 3.57 -48.32
CA THR A 629 20.98 4.41 -49.12
C THR A 629 21.33 3.78 -50.48
N GLU A 630 21.19 2.47 -50.66
CA GLU A 630 21.35 1.80 -51.96
C GLU A 630 20.36 2.34 -53.01
N ASP A 631 19.12 2.64 -52.61
CA ASP A 631 18.09 3.23 -53.48
C ASP A 631 18.48 4.61 -54.01
N PHE A 632 19.46 5.24 -53.37
CA PHE A 632 20.00 6.56 -53.70
C PHE A 632 21.43 6.48 -54.27
N GLY A 633 21.87 5.29 -54.68
CA GLY A 633 23.13 5.10 -55.40
C GLY A 633 24.35 4.81 -54.51
N ALA A 634 24.17 4.54 -53.22
CA ALA A 634 25.25 4.01 -52.40
C ALA A 634 25.64 2.59 -52.86
N PRO A 635 26.93 2.21 -52.81
CA PRO A 635 27.34 0.84 -53.14
C PRO A 635 26.65 -0.17 -52.20
N ALA A 636 26.07 -1.24 -52.75
CA ALA A 636 25.34 -2.26 -51.99
C ALA A 636 26.12 -2.82 -50.78
N ALA A 637 27.45 -2.95 -50.89
CA ALA A 637 28.30 -3.43 -49.79
C ALA A 637 28.49 -2.40 -48.65
N GLN A 638 28.22 -1.12 -48.89
CA GLN A 638 28.38 -0.02 -47.94
C GLN A 638 27.04 0.48 -47.41
N ALA A 639 25.95 0.29 -48.16
CA ALA A 639 24.63 0.79 -47.81
C ALA A 639 24.18 0.36 -46.40
N PRO A 640 24.32 -0.91 -45.95
CA PRO A 640 23.90 -1.30 -44.60
C PRO A 640 24.65 -0.55 -43.48
N LEU A 641 25.95 -0.26 -43.68
CA LEU A 641 26.76 0.48 -42.71
C LEU A 641 26.37 1.96 -42.67
N LEU A 642 26.09 2.55 -43.84
CA LEU A 642 25.62 3.93 -43.94
C LEU A 642 24.21 4.09 -43.37
N ASP A 643 23.33 3.12 -43.65
CA ASP A 643 21.96 3.10 -43.14
C ASP A 643 21.97 3.02 -41.61
N ALA A 644 22.76 2.10 -41.04
CA ALA A 644 22.94 1.99 -39.59
C ALA A 644 23.47 3.29 -38.98
N ALA A 645 24.53 3.89 -39.54
CA ALA A 645 25.08 5.15 -39.05
C ALA A 645 24.06 6.31 -39.12
N ILE A 646 23.30 6.42 -40.22
CA ILE A 646 22.25 7.44 -40.38
C ILE A 646 21.15 7.26 -39.33
N ARG A 647 20.70 6.02 -39.11
CA ARG A 647 19.68 5.68 -38.08
C ARG A 647 20.17 6.01 -36.67
N SER A 648 21.41 5.65 -36.33
CA SER A 648 21.98 5.97 -35.02
C SER A 648 22.08 7.47 -34.80
N LEU A 649 22.60 8.21 -35.79
CA LEU A 649 22.72 9.66 -35.70
C LEU A 649 21.36 10.36 -35.59
N ARG A 650 20.35 9.91 -36.34
CA ARG A 650 18.99 10.44 -36.18
C ARG A 650 18.41 10.12 -34.81
N SER A 651 18.63 8.90 -34.33
CA SER A 651 18.21 8.50 -32.99
C SER A 651 18.86 9.37 -31.91
N PHE A 652 20.14 9.75 -32.07
CA PHE A 652 20.81 10.67 -31.16
C PHE A 652 20.16 12.06 -31.15
N GLU A 653 19.85 12.61 -32.33
CA GLU A 653 19.11 13.89 -32.45
C GLU A 653 17.77 13.82 -31.72
N ASN A 654 16.98 12.77 -31.96
CA ASN A 654 15.66 12.61 -31.36
C ASN A 654 15.72 12.42 -29.83
N THR A 655 16.72 11.65 -29.35
CA THR A 655 16.93 11.39 -27.92
C THR A 655 17.32 12.67 -27.19
N VAL A 656 18.23 13.46 -27.76
CA VAL A 656 18.71 14.73 -27.19
C VAL A 656 17.65 15.82 -27.25
N ALA A 657 16.80 15.82 -28.29
CA ALA A 657 15.66 16.72 -28.35
C ALA A 657 14.64 16.47 -27.23
N ASN A 658 14.68 15.30 -26.58
CA ASN A 658 13.72 14.81 -25.59
C ASN A 658 14.44 14.27 -24.33
N ALA A 659 15.27 15.11 -23.70
CA ALA A 659 16.18 14.71 -22.63
C ALA A 659 15.54 14.58 -21.22
N GLY A 660 14.27 14.97 -21.06
CA GLY A 660 13.61 15.20 -19.77
C GLY A 660 13.20 13.97 -18.95
N SER A 661 13.77 12.80 -19.21
CA SER A 661 13.37 11.54 -18.59
C SER A 661 14.59 10.72 -18.19
N THR A 662 14.41 9.81 -17.22
CA THR A 662 15.44 8.84 -16.82
C THR A 662 15.89 8.00 -18.02
N VAL A 663 14.95 7.60 -18.89
CA VAL A 663 15.25 7.04 -20.20
C VAL A 663 14.84 8.06 -21.26
N PRO A 664 15.77 8.84 -21.84
CA PRO A 664 15.42 9.93 -22.75
C PRO A 664 14.88 9.41 -24.10
N GLY A 665 14.06 10.23 -24.78
CA GLY A 665 13.55 9.92 -26.12
C GLY A 665 12.10 10.31 -26.37
N ILE A 666 11.27 10.37 -25.32
CA ILE A 666 9.87 10.79 -25.44
C ILE A 666 9.69 12.26 -25.09
N ALA A 667 8.84 12.95 -25.85
CA ALA A 667 8.60 14.36 -25.64
C ALA A 667 7.69 14.60 -24.42
N LYS A 668 7.98 15.68 -23.70
CA LYS A 668 7.05 16.24 -22.71
C LYS A 668 5.79 16.74 -23.42
N THR A 669 4.64 16.40 -22.85
CA THR A 669 3.31 16.83 -23.32
C THR A 669 2.75 17.95 -22.43
N GLU A 670 1.59 18.48 -22.81
CA GLU A 670 0.81 19.40 -21.95
C GLU A 670 0.00 18.66 -20.87
N ASN A 671 -0.10 17.33 -20.97
CA ASN A 671 -0.95 16.48 -20.15
C ASN A 671 -0.17 15.66 -19.10
N GLU A 672 1.06 16.09 -18.76
CA GLU A 672 1.86 15.39 -17.76
C GLU A 672 1.16 15.37 -16.39
N ARG A 673 1.16 14.21 -15.72
CA ARG A 673 0.36 14.01 -14.49
C ARG A 673 0.95 14.71 -13.27
N HIS A 674 2.17 15.21 -13.36
CA HIS A 674 2.77 16.11 -12.37
C HIS A 674 2.27 17.56 -12.48
N PHE A 675 1.44 17.90 -13.47
CA PHE A 675 0.85 19.23 -13.67
C PHE A 675 1.87 20.38 -13.72
N ASP A 676 3.10 20.10 -14.20
CA ASP A 676 4.25 21.01 -14.12
C ASP A 676 4.64 21.47 -12.71
N PHE A 677 4.39 20.64 -11.67
CA PHE A 677 4.85 20.87 -10.30
C PHE A 677 5.85 19.82 -9.81
N THR A 678 6.82 20.26 -9.02
CA THR A 678 7.81 19.43 -8.32
C THR A 678 7.84 19.79 -6.84
N ALA A 679 8.40 18.90 -6.01
CA ALA A 679 8.67 19.23 -4.62
C ALA A 679 9.79 20.26 -4.50
N ASN A 680 9.59 21.28 -3.67
CA ASN A 680 10.68 22.12 -3.20
C ASN A 680 11.39 21.49 -1.98
N ALA A 681 12.39 22.16 -1.42
CA ALA A 681 13.14 21.67 -0.26
C ALA A 681 12.29 21.43 1.01
N ALA A 682 11.10 22.05 1.10
CA ALA A 682 10.14 21.83 2.19
C ALA A 682 9.05 20.81 1.83
N ASN A 683 9.22 20.07 0.73
CA ASN A 683 8.26 19.15 0.15
C ASN A 683 6.89 19.78 -0.19
N MET A 684 6.90 21.08 -0.51
CA MET A 684 5.71 21.80 -0.98
C MET A 684 5.74 21.91 -2.51
N PRO A 685 4.56 21.88 -3.18
CA PRO A 685 4.49 22.03 -4.63
C PRO A 685 5.05 23.37 -5.09
N THR A 686 5.93 23.35 -6.07
CA THR A 686 6.40 24.53 -6.80
C THR A 686 6.53 24.23 -8.29
N ALA A 687 6.42 25.25 -9.13
CA ALA A 687 6.47 25.06 -10.58
C ALA A 687 7.81 24.45 -11.04
N MET A 688 7.73 23.49 -11.95
CA MET A 688 8.90 22.94 -12.62
C MET A 688 9.55 23.98 -13.54
N THR A 689 10.86 23.86 -13.67
CA THR A 689 11.67 24.62 -14.62
C THR A 689 12.63 23.67 -15.31
N ALA A 690 13.24 24.12 -16.41
CA ALA A 690 14.28 23.37 -17.12
C ALA A 690 15.48 22.94 -16.25
N THR A 691 15.68 23.55 -15.08
CA THR A 691 16.80 23.23 -14.17
C THR A 691 16.33 22.73 -12.80
N SER A 692 15.03 22.49 -12.62
CA SER A 692 14.44 22.07 -11.36
C SER A 692 13.10 21.41 -11.63
N GLY A 693 13.08 20.08 -11.63
CA GLY A 693 11.88 19.27 -11.80
C GLY A 693 12.21 17.79 -11.73
N GLU A 694 11.48 17.06 -10.89
CA GLU A 694 11.65 15.61 -10.72
C GLU A 694 10.27 14.93 -10.77
N SER A 695 10.14 13.92 -11.64
CA SER A 695 8.94 13.07 -11.72
C SER A 695 8.67 12.39 -10.39
N GLY A 696 7.42 12.40 -9.93
CA GLY A 696 7.00 11.72 -8.70
C GLY A 696 7.47 12.36 -7.39
N SER A 697 8.20 13.47 -7.44
CA SER A 697 8.77 14.12 -6.24
C SER A 697 7.72 14.55 -5.20
N LEU A 698 6.47 14.79 -5.63
CA LEU A 698 5.34 15.12 -4.76
C LEU A 698 4.50 13.91 -4.36
N PHE A 699 4.86 12.68 -4.75
CA PHE A 699 4.04 11.50 -4.47
C PHE A 699 3.98 11.17 -2.96
N ILE A 700 5.13 11.22 -2.27
CA ILE A 700 5.21 11.04 -0.82
C ILE A 700 4.85 12.35 -0.12
N ASN A 701 3.77 12.35 0.66
CA ASN A 701 3.32 13.51 1.42
C ASN A 701 3.19 13.19 2.92
N LEU A 702 4.22 13.58 3.67
CA LEU A 702 4.28 13.42 5.13
C LEU A 702 3.47 14.48 5.89
N THR A 703 2.88 15.46 5.21
CA THR A 703 2.06 16.53 5.82
C THR A 703 0.56 16.28 5.71
N ASN A 704 0.16 15.27 4.91
CA ASN A 704 -1.23 14.84 4.80
C ASN A 704 -1.27 13.33 4.46
N PHE A 705 -1.49 12.51 5.47
CA PHE A 705 -1.46 11.05 5.33
C PHE A 705 -2.58 10.52 4.42
N THR A 706 -3.77 11.12 4.49
CA THR A 706 -4.90 10.72 3.63
C THR A 706 -4.65 11.02 2.16
N ASN A 707 -3.94 12.11 1.85
CA ASN A 707 -3.53 12.43 0.48
C ASN A 707 -2.47 11.42 -0.01
N SER A 708 -1.52 11.00 0.82
CA SER A 708 -0.59 9.91 0.47
C SER A 708 -1.31 8.58 0.21
N ARG A 709 -2.31 8.23 1.04
CA ARG A 709 -3.19 7.06 0.81
C ARG A 709 -3.90 7.17 -0.54
N ASP A 710 -4.52 8.32 -0.79
CA ASP A 710 -5.39 8.50 -1.94
C ASP A 710 -4.62 8.66 -3.27
N LYS A 711 -3.33 9.05 -3.24
CA LYS A 711 -2.43 8.94 -4.40
C LYS A 711 -2.19 7.50 -4.83
N ASN A 712 -2.00 6.59 -3.88
CA ASN A 712 -1.89 5.16 -4.16
C ASN A 712 -3.22 4.60 -4.67
N ARG A 713 -4.34 4.96 -4.04
CA ARG A 713 -5.69 4.55 -4.51
C ARG A 713 -6.00 5.07 -5.92
N GLN A 714 -5.63 6.32 -6.24
CA GLN A 714 -5.79 6.88 -7.59
C GLN A 714 -4.98 6.08 -8.61
N ALA A 715 -3.71 5.77 -8.34
CA ALA A 715 -2.89 4.96 -9.24
C ALA A 715 -3.52 3.59 -9.53
N ILE A 716 -4.10 2.95 -8.51
CA ILE A 716 -4.80 1.66 -8.65
C ILE A 716 -6.08 1.80 -9.49
N VAL A 717 -6.91 2.82 -9.23
CA VAL A 717 -8.13 3.08 -10.01
C VAL A 717 -7.83 3.46 -11.45
N ASP A 718 -6.74 4.18 -11.71
CA ASP A 718 -6.28 4.48 -13.08
C ASP A 718 -5.95 3.18 -13.82
N LEU A 719 -5.19 2.27 -13.19
CA LEU A 719 -4.88 0.95 -13.75
C LEU A 719 -6.15 0.13 -14.01
N LEU A 720 -7.13 0.14 -13.12
CA LEU A 720 -8.41 -0.56 -13.34
C LEU A 720 -9.20 0.03 -14.53
N ASN A 721 -9.20 1.35 -14.72
CA ASN A 721 -9.85 1.97 -15.89
C ASN A 721 -9.10 1.65 -17.19
N VAL A 722 -7.76 1.68 -17.18
CA VAL A 722 -6.97 1.24 -18.34
C VAL A 722 -7.25 -0.23 -18.65
N ARG A 723 -7.31 -1.10 -17.63
CA ARG A 723 -7.64 -2.52 -17.78
C ARG A 723 -9.01 -2.74 -18.42
N ALA A 724 -10.02 -1.98 -17.99
CA ALA A 724 -11.37 -2.01 -18.56
C ALA A 724 -11.41 -1.47 -20.01
N SER A 725 -10.45 -0.63 -20.39
CA SER A 725 -10.38 0.00 -21.72
C SER A 725 -9.67 -0.85 -22.77
N LEU A 726 -8.83 -1.81 -22.38
CA LEU A 726 -7.92 -2.53 -23.29
C LEU A 726 -8.64 -3.14 -24.50
N GLY A 727 -9.79 -3.78 -24.28
CA GLY A 727 -10.54 -4.45 -25.35
C GLY A 727 -11.12 -3.51 -26.40
N GLY A 728 -11.21 -2.21 -26.10
CA GLY A 728 -11.72 -1.19 -27.00
C GLY A 728 -10.63 -0.28 -27.59
N LEU A 729 -9.35 -0.42 -27.20
CA LEU A 729 -8.27 0.40 -27.74
C LEU A 729 -7.98 0.02 -29.20
N ASP A 730 -7.87 1.04 -30.04
CA ASP A 730 -7.46 0.96 -31.45
C ASP A 730 -6.25 1.89 -31.62
N PHE A 731 -5.05 1.31 -31.59
CA PHE A 731 -3.79 2.03 -31.67
C PHE A 731 -3.16 1.96 -33.06
N ASP A 732 -3.56 1.01 -33.90
CA ASP A 732 -3.03 0.85 -35.26
C ASP A 732 -3.88 1.54 -36.34
N GLY A 733 -5.08 1.99 -35.97
CA GLY A 733 -6.02 2.70 -36.84
C GLY A 733 -6.76 1.79 -37.82
N THR A 734 -6.70 0.47 -37.62
CA THR A 734 -7.39 -0.54 -38.42
C THR A 734 -8.65 -1.04 -37.73
N ALA A 735 -9.60 -1.55 -38.51
CA ALA A 735 -10.85 -2.02 -37.95
C ALA A 735 -10.67 -3.40 -37.29
N GLY A 736 -10.75 -3.43 -35.96
CA GLY A 736 -10.59 -4.65 -35.16
C GLY A 736 -10.35 -4.31 -33.70
N ALA A 737 -10.17 -5.34 -32.87
CA ALA A 737 -9.56 -5.14 -31.56
C ALA A 737 -8.06 -5.39 -31.72
N ASP A 738 -7.24 -4.49 -31.20
CA ASP A 738 -5.78 -4.65 -31.26
C ASP A 738 -5.21 -5.50 -30.13
N LEU A 739 -5.94 -5.55 -29.01
CA LEU A 739 -5.51 -6.19 -27.78
C LEU A 739 -6.47 -7.32 -27.39
N ASP A 740 -5.91 -8.43 -26.95
CA ASP A 740 -6.67 -9.54 -26.36
C ASP A 740 -6.97 -9.23 -24.88
N ALA A 741 -8.19 -8.77 -24.62
CA ALA A 741 -8.66 -8.46 -23.27
C ALA A 741 -8.80 -9.69 -22.34
N SER A 742 -8.66 -10.91 -22.87
CA SER A 742 -8.68 -12.16 -22.08
C SER A 742 -7.30 -12.67 -21.70
N SER A 743 -6.23 -12.09 -22.25
CA SER A 743 -4.84 -12.43 -21.93
C SER A 743 -4.06 -11.18 -21.55
N VAL A 744 -4.26 -10.75 -20.30
CA VAL A 744 -3.65 -9.53 -19.74
C VAL A 744 -2.74 -9.90 -18.57
N TYR A 745 -1.50 -9.45 -18.63
CA TYR A 745 -0.47 -9.62 -17.62
C TYR A 745 -0.10 -8.26 -17.01
N PHE A 746 0.50 -8.28 -15.83
CA PHE A 746 1.00 -7.07 -15.18
C PHE A 746 2.50 -7.15 -14.93
N THR A 747 3.21 -6.04 -15.11
CA THR A 747 4.60 -5.89 -14.68
C THR A 747 4.79 -4.54 -14.01
N GLY A 748 5.27 -4.55 -12.77
CA GLY A 748 5.57 -3.32 -12.03
C GLY A 748 7.03 -3.27 -11.60
N HIS A 749 7.57 -2.07 -11.44
CA HIS A 749 8.86 -1.85 -10.79
C HIS A 749 8.74 -0.88 -9.61
N SER A 750 9.32 -1.22 -8.44
CA SER A 750 9.38 -0.33 -7.27
C SER A 750 7.99 0.15 -6.85
N LEU A 751 7.71 1.46 -6.83
CA LEU A 751 6.35 1.99 -6.61
C LEU A 751 5.29 1.36 -7.53
N GLY A 752 5.63 1.03 -8.78
CA GLY A 752 4.77 0.29 -9.69
C GLY A 752 4.36 -1.09 -9.18
N THR A 753 5.19 -1.74 -8.35
CA THR A 753 4.79 -2.98 -7.64
C THR A 753 3.93 -2.70 -6.40
N ILE A 754 4.18 -1.58 -5.71
CA ILE A 754 3.43 -1.17 -4.51
C ILE A 754 1.98 -0.86 -4.86
N VAL A 755 1.74 -0.20 -6.00
CA VAL A 755 0.37 0.00 -6.51
C VAL A 755 -0.12 -1.20 -7.32
N GLY A 756 0.80 -1.94 -7.93
CA GLY A 756 0.50 -3.09 -8.78
C GLY A 756 -0.06 -4.30 -8.05
N ALA A 757 0.48 -4.65 -6.89
CA ALA A 757 0.00 -5.80 -6.11
C ALA A 757 -1.47 -5.64 -5.66
N PRO A 758 -1.89 -4.51 -5.05
CA PRO A 758 -3.30 -4.23 -4.79
C PRO A 758 -4.15 -4.16 -6.06
N PHE A 759 -3.64 -3.61 -7.17
CA PHE A 759 -4.35 -3.58 -8.45
C PHE A 759 -4.71 -4.99 -8.94
N VAL A 760 -3.74 -5.90 -8.98
CA VAL A 760 -3.95 -7.30 -9.41
C VAL A 760 -4.91 -8.01 -8.47
N ALA A 761 -4.75 -7.82 -7.15
CA ALA A 761 -5.65 -8.40 -6.16
C ALA A 761 -7.11 -7.95 -6.39
N VAL A 762 -7.33 -6.65 -6.60
CA VAL A 762 -8.67 -6.07 -6.78
C VAL A 762 -9.28 -6.48 -8.11
N ALA A 763 -8.49 -6.51 -9.19
CA ALA A 763 -8.96 -6.97 -10.50
C ALA A 763 -9.42 -8.43 -10.45
N ASN A 764 -8.62 -9.32 -9.86
CA ASN A 764 -8.88 -10.77 -9.82
C ASN A 764 -9.91 -11.18 -8.74
N GLU A 765 -10.29 -10.27 -7.85
CA GLU A 765 -11.41 -10.47 -6.92
C GLU A 765 -12.75 -9.96 -7.48
N SER A 766 -12.73 -9.30 -8.64
CA SER A 766 -13.94 -8.85 -9.35
C SER A 766 -14.85 -10.04 -9.66
N SER A 767 -16.16 -9.82 -9.66
CA SER A 767 -17.12 -10.82 -10.16
C SER A 767 -17.12 -10.95 -11.68
N ASN A 768 -16.46 -10.03 -12.40
CA ASN A 768 -16.29 -10.07 -13.84
C ASN A 768 -14.92 -10.67 -14.22
N PRO A 769 -14.86 -11.90 -14.76
CA PRO A 769 -13.59 -12.53 -15.12
C PRO A 769 -12.87 -11.85 -16.29
N ASP A 770 -13.55 -10.97 -17.04
CA ASP A 770 -12.91 -10.17 -18.09
C ASP A 770 -11.97 -9.09 -17.51
N ASP A 771 -11.99 -8.87 -16.19
CA ASP A 771 -11.08 -7.96 -15.49
C ASP A 771 -9.77 -8.66 -15.10
N ASP A 772 -9.73 -10.00 -15.10
CA ASP A 772 -8.64 -10.80 -14.55
C ASP A 772 -7.29 -10.48 -15.21
N ILE A 773 -6.26 -10.54 -14.38
CA ILE A 773 -4.83 -10.49 -14.70
C ILE A 773 -4.28 -11.90 -14.57
N VAL A 774 -3.78 -12.45 -15.67
CA VAL A 774 -3.32 -13.83 -15.80
C VAL A 774 -2.13 -14.13 -14.88
N ALA A 775 -1.16 -13.21 -14.81
CA ALA A 775 -0.03 -13.27 -13.88
C ALA A 775 0.63 -11.89 -13.73
N ALA A 776 1.37 -11.72 -12.63
CA ALA A 776 2.06 -10.48 -12.31
C ALA A 776 3.55 -10.69 -12.06
N GLN A 777 4.38 -9.84 -12.68
CA GLN A 777 5.79 -9.68 -12.33
C GLN A 777 5.99 -8.45 -11.46
N LEU A 778 6.54 -8.63 -10.26
CA LEU A 778 6.84 -7.55 -9.33
C LEU A 778 8.37 -7.38 -9.20
N LEU A 779 8.92 -6.37 -9.89
CA LEU A 779 10.36 -6.07 -9.92
C LEU A 779 10.74 -5.15 -8.77
N THR A 780 11.69 -5.60 -7.92
CA THR A 780 12.12 -4.96 -6.67
C THR A 780 10.93 -4.52 -5.79
N PRO A 781 10.07 -5.47 -5.35
CA PRO A 781 8.83 -5.13 -4.67
C PRO A 781 9.02 -4.90 -3.18
N GLY A 782 8.11 -4.14 -2.58
CA GLY A 782 8.08 -3.92 -1.14
C GLY A 782 6.67 -3.75 -0.61
N ALA A 783 6.50 -3.99 0.68
CA ALA A 783 5.25 -3.81 1.41
C ALA A 783 5.52 -3.18 2.78
N GLY A 784 4.48 -2.81 3.53
CA GLY A 784 4.63 -2.14 4.83
C GLY A 784 5.28 -0.77 4.68
N ILE A 785 4.64 0.08 3.88
CA ILE A 785 5.24 1.27 3.23
C ILE A 785 5.96 2.17 4.24
N VAL A 786 5.39 2.40 5.44
CA VAL A 786 5.97 3.37 6.37
C VAL A 786 7.30 2.91 6.94
N ARG A 787 7.37 1.67 7.42
CA ARG A 787 8.62 1.11 7.96
C ARG A 787 9.61 0.76 6.87
N LEU A 788 9.14 0.44 5.66
CA LEU A 788 9.98 0.36 4.47
C LEU A 788 10.68 1.71 4.22
N LEU A 789 9.95 2.83 4.21
CA LEU A 789 10.52 4.16 4.01
C LEU A 789 11.50 4.56 5.11
N GLU A 790 11.19 4.22 6.37
CA GLU A 790 12.11 4.42 7.50
C GLU A 790 13.41 3.63 7.32
N ASN A 791 13.34 2.43 6.77
CA ASN A 791 14.49 1.54 6.61
C ASN A 791 15.17 1.63 5.24
N SER A 792 14.75 2.56 4.38
CA SER A 792 15.32 2.77 3.05
C SER A 792 16.56 3.67 3.12
N PRO A 793 17.78 3.20 2.82
CA PRO A 793 18.96 4.07 2.77
C PRO A 793 18.82 5.25 1.80
N ALA A 794 18.05 5.11 0.72
CA ALA A 794 17.80 6.16 -0.25
C ALA A 794 16.83 7.23 0.26
N PHE A 795 15.74 6.86 0.95
CA PHE A 795 14.69 7.80 1.34
C PHE A 795 14.77 8.27 2.81
N ALA A 796 15.21 7.41 3.72
CA ALA A 796 15.21 7.68 5.14
C ALA A 796 16.01 8.94 5.53
N PRO A 797 17.19 9.26 4.94
CA PRO A 797 17.93 10.47 5.32
C PRO A 797 17.13 11.77 5.10
N GLN A 798 16.40 11.88 3.99
CA GLN A 798 15.57 13.04 3.70
C GLN A 798 14.31 13.06 4.55
N ILE A 799 13.65 11.91 4.71
CA ILE A 799 12.42 11.77 5.49
C ILE A 799 12.69 12.08 6.97
N LEU A 800 13.61 11.35 7.61
CA LEU A 800 13.93 11.51 9.02
C LEU A 800 14.58 12.86 9.29
N GLY A 801 15.48 13.33 8.42
CA GLY A 801 16.07 14.66 8.53
C GLY A 801 15.03 15.78 8.43
N GLY A 802 14.04 15.64 7.54
CA GLY A 802 12.93 16.57 7.36
C GLY A 802 11.97 16.57 8.55
N LEU A 803 11.58 15.39 9.05
CA LEU A 803 10.75 15.26 10.24
C LEU A 803 11.44 15.82 11.49
N GLN A 804 12.74 15.59 11.63
CA GLN A 804 13.52 16.15 12.73
C GLN A 804 13.57 17.68 12.66
N ALA A 805 13.82 18.24 11.47
CA ALA A 805 13.86 19.69 11.29
C ALA A 805 12.48 20.36 11.48
N ALA A 806 11.40 19.70 11.08
CA ALA A 806 10.05 20.27 11.10
C ALA A 806 9.34 20.12 12.46
N ALA A 807 9.52 18.98 13.12
CA ALA A 807 8.73 18.59 14.30
C ALA A 807 9.56 18.02 15.45
N GLY A 808 10.89 17.89 15.30
CA GLY A 808 11.76 17.33 16.34
C GLY A 808 11.51 15.84 16.59
N LEU A 809 11.09 15.10 15.56
CA LEU A 809 10.85 13.66 15.64
C LEU A 809 12.12 12.88 15.27
N GLU A 810 12.66 12.10 16.22
CA GLU A 810 13.82 11.21 16.02
C GLU A 810 13.44 9.74 16.20
N GLN A 811 14.24 8.85 15.59
CA GLN A 811 14.13 7.42 15.85
C GLN A 811 14.41 7.12 17.31
N GLY A 812 13.55 6.32 17.94
CA GLY A 812 13.58 6.03 19.37
C GLY A 812 12.61 6.87 20.20
N ASP A 813 11.96 7.89 19.63
CA ASP A 813 11.02 8.74 20.36
C ASP A 813 9.57 8.25 20.25
N ALA A 814 8.77 8.47 21.30
CA ALA A 814 7.36 8.05 21.34
C ALA A 814 6.50 8.76 20.27
N ASN A 815 6.82 10.01 19.97
CA ASN A 815 6.08 10.81 18.99
C ASN A 815 6.32 10.33 17.56
N LEU A 816 7.54 9.91 17.20
CA LEU A 816 7.80 9.35 15.88
C LEU A 816 7.12 7.99 15.73
N GLU A 817 7.12 7.17 16.77
CA GLU A 817 6.39 5.88 16.78
C GLU A 817 4.89 6.09 16.51
N THR A 818 4.28 7.05 17.22
CA THR A 818 2.87 7.40 17.00
C THR A 818 2.63 7.94 15.59
N PHE A 819 3.54 8.79 15.09
CA PHE A 819 3.48 9.34 13.74
C PHE A 819 3.47 8.22 12.69
N PHE A 820 4.40 7.27 12.78
CA PHE A 820 4.49 6.15 11.84
C PHE A 820 3.33 5.17 11.94
N ASN A 821 2.85 4.85 13.16
CA ASN A 821 1.72 3.93 13.31
C ASN A 821 0.42 4.51 12.73
N VAL A 822 0.17 5.82 12.92
CA VAL A 822 -0.99 6.49 12.32
C VAL A 822 -0.83 6.65 10.81
N PHE A 823 0.40 6.93 10.33
CA PHE A 823 0.66 7.00 8.89
C PHE A 823 0.43 5.64 8.21
N GLN A 824 0.88 4.55 8.82
CA GLN A 824 0.67 3.20 8.31
C GLN A 824 -0.83 2.85 8.28
N ALA A 825 -1.55 3.15 9.37
CA ALA A 825 -3.00 2.97 9.41
C ALA A 825 -3.74 3.71 8.29
N ALA A 826 -3.25 4.88 7.87
CA ALA A 826 -3.80 5.59 6.71
C ALA A 826 -3.49 4.88 5.39
N LEU A 827 -2.27 4.37 5.20
CA LEU A 827 -1.85 3.71 3.97
C LEU A 827 -2.41 2.30 3.79
N ASP A 828 -2.81 1.62 4.87
CA ASP A 828 -3.20 0.20 4.86
C ASP A 828 -4.16 -0.21 3.74
N SER A 829 -5.11 0.65 3.40
CA SER A 829 -6.09 0.38 2.33
C SER A 829 -5.53 0.32 0.91
N ALA A 830 -4.24 0.61 0.73
CA ALA A 830 -3.51 0.52 -0.53
C ALA A 830 -2.09 -0.06 -0.33
N ASP A 831 -1.76 -0.57 0.85
CA ASP A 831 -0.47 -1.19 1.13
C ASP A 831 -0.48 -2.66 0.70
N PRO A 832 0.46 -3.13 -0.16
CA PRO A 832 0.54 -4.50 -0.64
C PRO A 832 0.41 -5.58 0.44
N ILE A 833 0.91 -5.31 1.65
CA ILE A 833 0.94 -6.30 2.73
C ILE A 833 -0.48 -6.78 3.09
N ASN A 834 -1.47 -5.90 3.00
CA ASN A 834 -2.87 -6.20 3.31
C ASN A 834 -3.59 -6.92 2.17
N PHE A 835 -2.99 -6.96 0.97
CA PHE A 835 -3.53 -7.65 -0.21
C PHE A 835 -2.86 -9.00 -0.47
N ALA A 836 -1.85 -9.41 0.30
CA ALA A 836 -1.22 -10.73 0.16
C ALA A 836 -2.23 -11.88 0.30
N ALA A 837 -3.14 -11.78 1.28
CA ALA A 837 -4.19 -12.77 1.46
C ALA A 837 -5.18 -12.82 0.28
N SER A 838 -5.51 -11.66 -0.29
CA SER A 838 -6.36 -11.53 -1.48
C SER A 838 -5.72 -12.12 -2.74
N LEU A 839 -4.43 -11.88 -2.96
CA LEU A 839 -3.66 -12.49 -4.04
C LEU A 839 -3.65 -14.02 -3.93
N ASN A 840 -3.40 -14.56 -2.73
CA ASN A 840 -3.45 -15.99 -2.49
C ASN A 840 -4.86 -16.58 -2.65
N ALA A 841 -5.90 -15.87 -2.18
CA ALA A 841 -7.28 -16.36 -2.23
C ALA A 841 -7.86 -16.39 -3.64
N SER A 842 -7.48 -15.42 -4.48
CA SER A 842 -7.82 -15.39 -5.91
C SER A 842 -6.99 -16.37 -6.75
N GLY A 843 -5.90 -16.91 -6.20
CA GLY A 843 -4.97 -17.78 -6.93
C GLY A 843 -4.16 -17.02 -7.99
N SER A 844 -3.94 -15.71 -7.77
CA SER A 844 -3.22 -14.83 -8.68
C SER A 844 -1.73 -15.22 -8.73
N PRO A 845 -1.18 -15.66 -9.88
CA PRO A 845 0.23 -16.02 -9.99
C PRO A 845 1.14 -14.78 -9.91
N VAL A 846 2.08 -14.77 -8.96
CA VAL A 846 3.00 -13.64 -8.74
C VAL A 846 4.46 -14.10 -8.78
N LEU A 847 5.29 -13.49 -9.63
CA LEU A 847 6.73 -13.64 -9.57
C LEU A 847 7.38 -12.37 -9.03
N LEU A 848 8.16 -12.51 -7.96
CA LEU A 848 8.90 -11.43 -7.32
C LEU A 848 10.37 -11.46 -7.77
N SER A 849 10.94 -10.30 -8.10
CA SER A 849 12.37 -10.15 -8.34
C SER A 849 13.00 -9.27 -7.27
N GLN A 850 13.85 -9.85 -6.42
CA GLN A 850 14.60 -9.14 -5.39
C GLN A 850 16.04 -8.91 -5.84
N VAL A 851 16.55 -7.69 -5.71
CA VAL A 851 18.00 -7.44 -5.76
C VAL A 851 18.52 -7.43 -4.32
N ASN A 852 19.47 -8.31 -4.02
CA ASN A 852 20.05 -8.40 -2.66
C ASN A 852 20.85 -7.14 -2.34
N GLY A 853 20.57 -6.53 -1.19
CA GLY A 853 21.22 -5.28 -0.78
C GLY A 853 20.68 -4.04 -1.50
N ASP A 854 19.47 -4.10 -2.04
CA ASP A 854 18.75 -2.95 -2.58
C ASP A 854 18.72 -1.79 -1.57
N GLN A 855 19.07 -0.59 -2.03
CA GLN A 855 19.19 0.62 -1.23
C GLN A 855 17.91 1.47 -1.20
N VAL A 856 16.92 1.13 -2.01
CA VAL A 856 15.64 1.84 -2.11
C VAL A 856 14.55 1.03 -1.42
N ILE A 857 14.40 -0.25 -1.77
CA ILE A 857 13.47 -1.16 -1.12
C ILE A 857 14.26 -2.16 -0.27
N PRO A 858 14.32 -1.98 1.05
CA PRO A 858 15.04 -2.93 1.91
C PRO A 858 14.42 -4.33 1.81
N ASN A 859 15.27 -5.35 1.64
CA ASN A 859 14.81 -6.73 1.47
C ASN A 859 14.18 -7.28 2.78
N ASP A 860 14.89 -7.12 3.89
CA ASP A 860 14.46 -7.56 5.23
C ASP A 860 14.91 -6.54 6.32
N PRO A 861 14.08 -5.52 6.59
CA PRO A 861 14.27 -4.55 7.67
C PRO A 861 14.30 -5.15 9.07
N LEU A 862 13.70 -6.33 9.30
CA LEU A 862 13.75 -7.00 10.60
C LEU A 862 15.16 -7.53 10.86
N ALA A 863 15.78 -8.17 9.87
CA ALA A 863 17.15 -8.65 9.99
C ALA A 863 18.19 -7.52 9.95
N ASN A 864 17.92 -6.43 9.23
CA ASN A 864 18.87 -5.34 9.00
C ASN A 864 18.21 -3.95 9.16
N PRO A 865 17.82 -3.56 10.39
CA PRO A 865 17.20 -2.25 10.62
C PRO A 865 18.18 -1.09 10.38
N LEU A 866 17.67 0.00 9.82
CA LEU A 866 18.44 1.22 9.56
C LEU A 866 18.45 2.14 10.79
N GLY A 867 19.65 2.46 11.28
CA GLY A 867 19.80 3.42 12.38
C GLY A 867 19.26 2.88 13.71
N GLN A 868 18.28 3.58 14.28
CA GLN A 868 17.56 3.17 15.49
C GLN A 868 16.10 2.78 15.17
N ALA A 869 15.81 2.40 13.92
CA ALA A 869 14.51 1.86 13.55
C ALA A 869 14.19 0.64 14.43
N PHE A 870 12.96 0.55 14.89
CA PHE A 870 12.50 -0.65 15.59
C PHE A 870 12.17 -1.78 14.61
N ASP A 871 12.02 -2.99 15.14
CA ASP A 871 11.65 -4.17 14.37
C ASP A 871 10.40 -3.93 13.50
N ALA A 872 10.50 -4.33 12.23
CA ALA A 872 9.49 -4.18 11.20
C ALA A 872 9.18 -5.52 10.51
N TYR A 873 8.39 -6.35 11.21
CA TYR A 873 8.06 -7.74 10.83
C TYR A 873 7.32 -7.89 9.50
N LEU A 874 6.71 -6.82 8.99
CA LEU A 874 5.78 -6.85 7.85
C LEU A 874 6.20 -5.88 6.75
N SER A 875 7.48 -5.56 6.65
CA SER A 875 7.98 -4.53 5.74
C SER A 875 9.14 -5.00 4.89
N GLY A 876 9.22 -4.54 3.65
CA GLY A 876 10.26 -4.98 2.70
C GLY A 876 9.79 -6.10 1.78
N THR A 877 10.74 -6.68 1.05
CA THR A 877 10.49 -7.71 0.03
C THR A 877 10.24 -9.10 0.63
N GLU A 878 11.06 -9.52 1.60
CA GLU A 878 11.03 -10.87 2.15
C GLU A 878 9.76 -11.15 2.96
N PRO A 879 9.29 -10.27 3.87
CA PRO A 879 8.02 -10.51 4.57
C PRO A 879 6.81 -10.58 3.61
N PHE A 880 6.83 -9.81 2.52
CA PHE A 880 5.77 -9.87 1.52
C PHE A 880 5.82 -11.20 0.75
N ALA A 881 7.01 -11.66 0.34
CA ALA A 881 7.21 -12.96 -0.31
C ALA A 881 6.78 -14.13 0.60
N GLU A 882 7.09 -14.06 1.90
CA GLU A 882 6.69 -15.07 2.88
C GLU A 882 5.16 -15.17 3.00
N LEU A 883 4.45 -14.04 3.09
CA LEU A 883 2.98 -14.04 3.16
C LEU A 883 2.31 -14.54 1.88
N LEU A 884 2.95 -14.37 0.72
CA LEU A 884 2.50 -14.97 -0.55
C LEU A 884 2.82 -16.46 -0.66
N GLY A 885 3.58 -17.02 0.29
CA GLY A 885 4.07 -18.40 0.22
C GLY A 885 5.01 -18.62 -0.96
N ALA A 886 5.85 -17.62 -1.28
CA ALA A 886 6.67 -17.64 -2.48
C ALA A 886 7.72 -18.77 -2.45
N THR A 887 7.78 -19.54 -3.54
CA THR A 887 8.83 -20.55 -3.73
C THR A 887 10.09 -19.91 -4.32
N ALA A 888 11.27 -20.29 -3.83
CA ALA A 888 12.53 -19.77 -4.38
C ALA A 888 12.75 -20.25 -5.83
N VAL A 889 13.06 -19.30 -6.72
CA VAL A 889 13.42 -19.58 -8.12
C VAL A 889 14.90 -19.89 -8.20
N THR A 890 15.23 -21.15 -8.48
CA THR A 890 16.61 -21.66 -8.51
C THR A 890 16.83 -22.62 -9.70
N GLY A 891 18.08 -22.90 -10.03
CA GLY A 891 18.46 -23.78 -11.12
C GLY A 891 18.39 -23.12 -12.50
N SER A 892 18.35 -23.96 -13.54
CA SER A 892 18.41 -23.53 -14.94
C SER A 892 17.49 -24.40 -15.81
N GLY A 893 16.68 -23.75 -16.65
CA GLY A 893 15.82 -24.35 -17.66
C GLY A 893 14.69 -25.25 -17.15
N THR A 894 14.55 -25.42 -15.83
CA THR A 894 13.52 -26.28 -15.23
C THR A 894 12.35 -25.42 -14.76
N PRO A 895 11.13 -25.63 -15.28
CA PRO A 895 9.97 -24.85 -14.87
C PRO A 895 9.70 -24.99 -13.36
N ILE A 896 9.47 -23.85 -12.71
CA ILE A 896 9.07 -23.75 -11.31
C ILE A 896 7.61 -23.32 -11.28
N PRO A 897 6.70 -24.12 -10.69
CA PRO A 897 5.28 -23.78 -10.62
C PRO A 897 5.03 -22.45 -9.93
N LEU A 898 4.11 -21.67 -10.47
CA LEU A 898 3.57 -20.45 -9.85
C LEU A 898 2.19 -20.74 -9.25
N ASP A 899 2.12 -21.67 -8.30
CA ASP A 899 0.84 -22.06 -7.66
C ASP A 899 0.22 -20.92 -6.83
N ASN A 900 1.05 -20.00 -6.31
CA ASN A 900 0.68 -18.70 -5.74
C ASN A 900 1.74 -17.68 -6.14
N ALA A 901 2.95 -17.86 -5.61
CA ALA A 901 4.07 -16.98 -5.89
C ALA A 901 5.41 -17.70 -5.98
N ALA A 902 6.37 -17.08 -6.66
CA ALA A 902 7.77 -17.44 -6.61
C ALA A 902 8.66 -16.20 -6.50
N ILE A 903 9.88 -16.35 -6.01
CA ILE A 903 10.84 -15.24 -5.81
C ILE A 903 12.22 -15.59 -6.37
N THR A 904 12.73 -14.73 -7.23
CA THR A 904 14.13 -14.75 -7.69
C THR A 904 14.93 -13.74 -6.88
N ARG A 905 16.03 -14.19 -6.26
CA ARG A 905 16.97 -13.34 -5.52
C ARG A 905 18.24 -13.13 -6.33
N TYR A 906 18.47 -11.90 -6.76
CA TYR A 906 19.62 -11.52 -7.57
C TYR A 906 20.79 -11.09 -6.69
N LEU A 907 21.98 -11.62 -6.98
CA LEU A 907 23.23 -11.35 -6.25
C LEU A 907 23.98 -10.11 -6.77
N ALA A 908 23.55 -9.58 -7.91
CA ALA A 908 24.10 -8.40 -8.57
C ALA A 908 22.97 -7.48 -9.05
N GLY A 909 23.34 -6.36 -9.68
CA GLY A 909 22.41 -5.32 -10.11
C GLY A 909 22.17 -4.27 -9.03
N THR A 910 21.20 -3.39 -9.28
CA THR A 910 20.80 -2.28 -8.43
C THR A 910 19.28 -2.14 -8.45
N HIS A 911 18.73 -1.25 -7.62
CA HIS A 911 17.30 -0.93 -7.70
C HIS A 911 16.88 -0.46 -9.10
N GLY A 912 17.75 0.29 -9.79
CA GLY A 912 17.46 0.84 -11.12
C GLY A 912 17.59 -0.18 -12.27
N THR A 913 18.00 -1.43 -11.99
CA THR A 913 18.21 -2.44 -13.03
C THR A 913 17.01 -2.60 -13.96
N PRO A 914 15.76 -2.74 -13.49
CA PRO A 914 14.58 -2.85 -14.37
C PRO A 914 14.34 -1.65 -15.29
N VAL A 915 14.90 -0.49 -14.97
CA VAL A 915 14.74 0.75 -15.74
C VAL A 915 15.88 0.89 -16.75
N LEU A 916 17.12 0.78 -16.30
CA LEU A 916 18.30 0.88 -17.16
C LEU A 916 19.50 0.24 -16.45
N PRO A 917 20.03 -0.91 -16.94
CA PRO A 917 21.18 -1.57 -16.31
C PRO A 917 22.49 -0.79 -16.56
N GLN A 918 22.90 0.03 -15.59
CA GLN A 918 24.11 0.88 -15.67
C GLN A 918 25.27 0.38 -14.78
N GLY A 919 25.06 -0.67 -13.99
CA GLY A 919 26.03 -1.24 -13.04
C GLY A 919 27.11 -2.14 -13.66
N GLY A 920 27.20 -2.21 -14.98
CA GLY A 920 28.18 -3.04 -15.71
C GLY A 920 27.61 -4.38 -16.17
N GLU A 921 28.48 -5.32 -16.54
CA GLU A 921 28.11 -6.58 -17.22
C GLU A 921 27.14 -7.45 -16.40
N LEU A 922 27.36 -7.60 -15.09
CA LEU A 922 26.47 -8.38 -14.24
C LEU A 922 25.07 -7.75 -14.13
N ASP A 923 24.98 -6.43 -14.15
CA ASP A 923 23.70 -5.71 -14.11
C ASP A 923 22.88 -5.95 -15.39
N VAL A 924 23.55 -5.92 -16.55
CA VAL A 924 22.92 -6.24 -17.84
C VAL A 924 22.43 -7.69 -17.88
N ARG A 925 23.18 -8.64 -17.31
CA ARG A 925 22.76 -10.04 -17.19
C ARG A 925 21.55 -10.20 -16.27
N VAL A 926 21.51 -9.49 -15.14
CA VAL A 926 20.33 -9.46 -14.24
C VAL A 926 19.11 -8.90 -14.95
N PHE A 927 19.23 -7.76 -15.66
CA PHE A 927 18.14 -7.20 -16.46
C PHE A 927 17.62 -8.21 -17.50
N THR A 928 18.54 -8.87 -18.20
CA THR A 928 18.20 -9.88 -19.23
C THR A 928 17.44 -11.04 -18.61
N GLU A 929 17.86 -11.53 -17.45
CA GLU A 929 17.15 -12.60 -16.74
C GLU A 929 15.78 -12.14 -16.23
N MET A 930 15.63 -10.91 -15.72
CA MET A 930 14.32 -10.36 -15.35
C MET A 930 13.35 -10.33 -16.54
N VAL A 931 13.79 -9.86 -17.70
CA VAL A 931 12.97 -9.86 -18.94
C VAL A 931 12.65 -11.29 -19.37
N THR A 932 13.63 -12.19 -19.31
CA THR A 932 13.49 -13.60 -19.70
C THR A 932 12.47 -14.32 -18.80
N GLN A 933 12.56 -14.14 -17.49
CA GLN A 933 11.62 -14.71 -16.54
C GLN A 933 10.20 -14.19 -16.81
N THR A 934 10.01 -12.89 -16.99
CA THR A 934 8.69 -12.32 -17.37
C THR A 934 8.17 -12.96 -18.66
N ALA A 935 9.01 -13.09 -19.69
CA ALA A 935 8.63 -13.72 -20.95
C ALA A 935 8.23 -15.20 -20.78
N THR A 936 8.90 -15.94 -19.89
CA THR A 936 8.55 -17.35 -19.62
C THR A 936 7.23 -17.49 -18.86
N VAL A 937 6.91 -16.56 -17.96
CA VAL A 937 5.63 -16.53 -17.25
C VAL A 937 4.48 -16.29 -18.25
N ILE A 938 4.65 -15.34 -19.18
CA ILE A 938 3.69 -15.09 -20.25
C ILE A 938 3.56 -16.33 -21.14
N GLY A 939 4.67 -16.89 -21.63
CA GLY A 939 4.66 -18.09 -22.48
C GLY A 939 4.07 -19.34 -21.81
N ALA A 940 4.07 -19.40 -20.48
CA ALA A 940 3.45 -20.45 -19.68
C ALA A 940 2.03 -20.11 -19.21
N MET A 941 1.46 -18.98 -19.65
CA MET A 941 0.15 -18.48 -19.23
C MET A 941 0.00 -18.40 -17.70
N GLY A 942 1.04 -17.89 -17.03
CA GLY A 942 1.07 -17.73 -15.57
C GLY A 942 1.33 -19.01 -14.77
N THR A 943 1.39 -20.18 -15.41
CA THR A 943 1.48 -21.47 -14.67
C THR A 943 2.86 -21.78 -14.10
N ALA A 944 3.93 -21.18 -14.65
CA ALA A 944 5.30 -21.41 -14.22
C ALA A 944 6.24 -20.28 -14.65
N VAL A 945 7.35 -20.14 -13.94
CA VAL A 945 8.54 -19.41 -14.38
C VAL A 945 9.64 -20.39 -14.79
N ILE A 946 10.38 -20.10 -15.84
CA ILE A 946 11.54 -20.89 -16.25
C ILE A 946 12.80 -20.04 -16.02
N PRO A 947 13.59 -20.32 -14.96
CA PRO A 947 14.84 -19.61 -14.73
C PRO A 947 15.85 -19.95 -15.81
N ASP A 948 16.68 -18.97 -16.18
CA ASP A 948 17.80 -19.14 -17.11
C ASP A 948 17.38 -19.78 -18.44
N ALA A 949 16.22 -19.39 -18.97
CA ALA A 949 15.75 -19.88 -20.27
C ALA A 949 16.65 -19.41 -21.44
N GLY A 950 17.42 -18.34 -21.22
CA GLY A 950 18.46 -17.85 -22.13
C GLY A 950 19.76 -18.67 -22.13
N ALA A 951 19.92 -19.61 -21.20
CA ALA A 951 21.10 -20.46 -21.02
C ALA A 951 22.40 -19.67 -20.77
N ASP A 952 22.36 -18.71 -19.84
CA ASP A 952 23.53 -18.10 -19.23
C ASP A 952 24.37 -19.18 -18.52
N PRO A 953 25.60 -19.47 -19.01
CA PRO A 953 26.42 -20.55 -18.48
C PRO A 953 26.85 -20.33 -17.02
N ASP A 954 26.77 -19.09 -16.53
CA ASP A 954 27.26 -18.65 -15.23
C ASP A 954 26.14 -18.01 -14.39
N ILE A 955 24.88 -18.46 -14.54
CA ILE A 955 23.69 -17.94 -13.83
C ILE A 955 23.88 -17.82 -12.31
N THR A 956 24.69 -18.68 -11.71
CA THR A 956 25.00 -18.67 -10.26
C THR A 956 25.76 -17.42 -9.81
N GLU A 957 26.33 -16.64 -10.72
CA GLU A 957 26.96 -15.35 -10.41
C GLU A 957 25.92 -14.24 -10.17
N ILE A 958 24.72 -14.38 -10.73
CA ILE A 958 23.68 -13.35 -10.69
C ILE A 958 22.41 -13.78 -9.95
N VAL A 959 22.12 -15.08 -9.81
CA VAL A 959 20.94 -15.60 -9.09
C VAL A 959 21.37 -16.50 -7.94
N GLN A 960 20.85 -16.22 -6.75
CA GLN A 960 21.02 -17.05 -5.56
C GLN A 960 20.35 -18.42 -5.75
N GLN A 961 21.03 -19.49 -5.33
CA GLN A 961 20.62 -20.87 -5.60
C GLN A 961 20.14 -21.63 -4.35
N ASP A 962 20.21 -21.00 -3.18
CA ASP A 962 19.90 -21.57 -1.87
C ASP A 962 18.75 -20.87 -1.15
#